data_AF-A0A061CYD5-F1
#
_entry.id   AF-A0A061CYD5-F1
#
_cell.length_a   1.000
_cell.length_b   1.000
_cell.length_c   1.000
_cell.angle_alpha   90.00
_cell.angle_beta   90.00
_cell.angle_gamma   90.00
#
_symmetry.space_group_name_H-M   'P 1'
#
loop_
_entity.id
_entity.type
_entity.pdbx_description
1 polymer ?
#
loop_
_entity_poly.entity_id
_entity_poly.type
_entity_poly.pdbx_seq_one_letter_code
_entity_poly.pdbx_strand_id
1 'polypeptide(L)'
;MSFSSSNAMGFHSDFWDHHSQLTKPVASSLASLKGIGFFNDNVCKPDLPNNGKVDEFKGPRIYMGALNIRNDICEYIKYFNVAQLKQYMADKGVDTDHITCADVVNDYKLIENLAHVQQLVALTQKYEDPDPTAFVAKVPRKNEKDIEEAGTKAASYLTYSSDFKIKYVPPPLAKKCPSTAYPSFTLMFAAAVDAVHKFALSDAEESKEAVSYVKRACLHLQLFTGGAISGAQLIYDLLQDYATMGYVLIDDKSDGKPPATIREAIEMAKFVIRGEMQQRTIYKPDLAISLSPGGFLLPMFVGFVDYLMELNIMNMTVPISGSSAGSITSVVTSVYNRNRYEIMELFEEPAEAFMSNTPRGTLDEVFTPMVSAFVPKELYKTLNERIGRVQVNYGVRKDGEFEPRCVTSYESNEALINAVRASSNVPSFFKMGAVVINGEEAYDGLFAANNFFVGATKSPGRRTVRFSPMPLGIGRFIGTSLMNGVANSFLQKKDMFYIHFIRLKSLIRQLLTRRMEYLRLDKTEQWRAEIEQSIKVYNAIATSKRSRGIPTGEVEKWMKMLSTKPGETQSEGAQQDCALTKLFRLVVASERALKIGTGSKRHAGGYKEKLGSGNILRTFTDPTKSDYNGVEFLSTPHTLIEWLSYELVYVSDEELSKNPAEEEINTLKDILHHLTPPASFTYHFTDFPFIILSGLSTLENMVPSFYPAETHTGRHLFDTGRAMGLRWLLAEYIAFENWLYLRIRQLTEEPELATLEWQKVTPRATQEAHAHNVEPLHIRQYDRLNSTVNLMRKERVYELLQLFEEQAPVTDAKRLLFRLQNRLMRRALAYGIVNPHFLHILGHRHFWINEDF
;
A
#
# COMPACT_ATOMS: atom_id res chain seq x y z
N MET A 1 24.15 30.79 12.89
CA MET A 1 22.91 31.12 12.16
C MET A 1 21.89 31.58 13.19
N SER A 2 21.43 32.82 13.08
CA SER A 2 20.43 33.41 13.98
C SER A 2 19.06 32.78 13.68
N PHE A 3 18.43 32.17 14.68
CA PHE A 3 17.08 31.58 14.57
C PHE A 3 16.06 32.64 14.98
N SER A 4 15.30 33.18 14.02
CA SER A 4 14.14 34.02 14.37
C SER A 4 12.98 33.12 14.80
N SER A 5 12.38 33.46 15.93
CA SER A 5 11.20 32.86 16.54
C SER A 5 9.90 33.07 15.74
N SER A 6 9.98 33.41 14.45
CA SER A 6 8.85 33.96 13.68
C SER A 6 8.12 32.96 12.79
N ASN A 7 8.57 31.71 12.68
CA ASN A 7 7.86 30.70 11.89
C ASN A 7 7.00 29.83 12.80
N ALA A 8 6.01 30.45 13.44
CA ALA A 8 4.92 29.72 14.06
C ALA A 8 4.24 28.86 12.98
N MET A 9 4.23 27.54 13.15
CA MET A 9 3.44 26.63 12.32
C MET A 9 1.97 26.84 12.67
N GLY A 10 1.32 27.76 11.95
CA GLY A 10 -0.11 28.01 12.03
C GLY A 10 -0.71 28.01 10.63
N PHE A 11 -1.91 27.44 10.50
CA PHE A 11 -2.65 27.44 9.25
C PHE A 11 -3.02 28.88 8.85
N HIS A 12 -2.45 29.38 7.75
CA HIS A 12 -2.85 30.65 7.17
C HIS A 12 -4.16 30.49 6.39
N SER A 13 -5.01 31.53 6.38
CA SER A 13 -6.30 31.56 5.67
C SER A 13 -6.20 31.26 4.17
N ASP A 14 -5.06 31.57 3.55
CA ASP A 14 -4.83 31.43 2.10
C ASP A 14 -4.69 29.96 1.65
N PHE A 15 -4.68 29.02 2.59
CA PHE A 15 -4.59 27.61 2.32
C PHE A 15 -5.79 27.09 1.47
N TRP A 16 -6.98 27.64 1.71
CA TRP A 16 -8.21 27.29 0.96
C TRP A 16 -8.14 27.73 -0.50
N ASP A 17 -7.47 28.85 -0.77
CA ASP A 17 -7.30 29.36 -2.12
C ASP A 17 -6.44 28.40 -2.96
N HIS A 18 -5.42 27.79 -2.38
CA HIS A 18 -4.56 26.82 -3.07
C HIS A 18 -5.34 25.57 -3.54
N HIS A 19 -6.29 25.07 -2.76
CA HIS A 19 -7.13 23.94 -3.19
C HIS A 19 -8.10 24.29 -4.32
N SER A 20 -8.69 25.49 -4.28
CA SER A 20 -9.52 25.97 -5.39
C SER A 20 -8.70 26.05 -6.69
N GLN A 21 -7.42 26.43 -6.60
CA GLN A 21 -6.51 26.49 -7.75
C GLN A 21 -6.23 25.11 -8.37
N LEU A 22 -6.13 24.05 -7.56
CA LEU A 22 -5.88 22.68 -8.06
C LEU A 22 -7.00 22.16 -8.97
N THR A 23 -8.25 22.53 -8.68
CA THR A 23 -9.42 22.06 -9.43
C THR A 23 -9.87 23.02 -10.54
N LYS A 24 -9.43 24.29 -10.48
CA LYS A 24 -9.78 25.34 -11.44
C LYS A 24 -9.56 24.97 -12.91
N PRO A 25 -8.45 24.32 -13.33
CA PRO A 25 -8.28 23.90 -14.73
C PRO A 25 -9.33 22.88 -15.18
N VAL A 26 -9.67 21.92 -14.32
CA VAL A 26 -10.68 20.90 -14.60
C VAL A 26 -12.07 21.52 -14.63
N ALA A 27 -12.39 22.41 -13.68
CA ALA A 27 -13.66 23.13 -13.67
C ALA A 27 -13.86 23.98 -14.94
N SER A 28 -12.80 24.65 -15.41
CA SER A 28 -12.81 25.39 -16.67
C SER A 28 -13.03 24.47 -17.89
N SER A 29 -12.39 23.30 -17.89
CA SER A 29 -12.58 22.26 -18.92
C SER A 29 -14.03 21.76 -18.94
N LEU A 30 -14.62 21.49 -17.78
CA LEU A 30 -16.04 21.09 -17.65
C LEU A 30 -16.99 22.17 -18.16
N ALA A 31 -16.78 23.44 -17.79
CA ALA A 31 -17.59 24.55 -18.26
C ALA A 31 -17.53 24.69 -19.80
N SER A 32 -16.35 24.51 -20.39
CA SER A 32 -16.15 24.49 -21.85
C SER A 32 -16.92 23.33 -22.51
N LEU A 33 -16.92 22.14 -21.90
CA LEU A 33 -17.68 21.00 -22.38
C LEU A 33 -19.20 21.20 -22.25
N LYS A 34 -19.66 21.85 -21.19
CA LYS A 34 -21.08 22.24 -21.03
C LYS A 34 -21.53 23.18 -22.13
N GLY A 35 -20.69 24.13 -22.53
CA GLY A 35 -20.96 25.07 -23.62
C GLY A 35 -21.16 24.44 -25.00
N ILE A 36 -20.68 23.21 -25.24
CA ILE A 36 -20.82 22.49 -26.53
C ILE A 36 -21.93 21.42 -26.50
N GLY A 37 -22.83 21.47 -25.52
CA GLY A 37 -23.99 20.56 -25.43
C GLY A 37 -23.68 19.19 -24.85
N PHE A 38 -22.48 18.99 -24.28
CA PHE A 38 -22.09 17.71 -23.67
C PHE A 38 -22.75 17.48 -22.29
N PHE A 39 -23.33 18.53 -21.70
CA PHE A 39 -24.03 18.49 -20.42
C PHE A 39 -25.48 18.95 -20.59
N ASN A 40 -26.42 18.00 -20.54
CA ASN A 40 -27.82 18.29 -20.25
C ASN A 40 -28.14 17.78 -18.84
N ASP A 41 -28.00 18.67 -17.85
CA ASP A 41 -28.22 18.33 -16.43
C ASP A 41 -29.70 17.98 -16.15
N ASN A 42 -30.62 18.32 -17.06
CA ASN A 42 -32.06 18.07 -16.92
C ASN A 42 -32.46 16.59 -17.11
N VAL A 43 -31.55 15.75 -17.63
CA VAL A 43 -31.80 14.31 -17.87
C VAL A 43 -31.51 13.46 -16.63
N CYS A 44 -30.64 13.96 -15.75
CA CYS A 44 -30.21 13.26 -14.57
C CYS A 44 -31.16 13.53 -13.41
N LYS A 45 -31.30 12.56 -12.48
CA LYS A 45 -31.83 12.89 -11.15
C LYS A 45 -30.99 14.04 -10.60
N PRO A 46 -31.61 15.13 -10.09
CA PRO A 46 -30.86 16.06 -9.26
C PRO A 46 -30.20 15.21 -8.18
N ASP A 47 -28.92 15.44 -7.91
CA ASP A 47 -28.28 14.79 -6.78
C ASP A 47 -29.21 15.02 -5.60
N LEU A 48 -29.67 13.95 -4.93
CA LEU A 48 -30.23 14.12 -3.60
C LEU A 48 -29.19 14.98 -2.89
N PRO A 49 -29.52 16.20 -2.42
CA PRO A 49 -28.57 16.91 -1.60
C PRO A 49 -28.18 15.88 -0.56
N ASN A 50 -26.87 15.60 -0.43
CA ASN A 50 -26.39 14.91 0.77
C ASN A 50 -27.20 15.54 1.90
N ASN A 51 -28.00 14.77 2.64
CA ASN A 51 -29.07 15.32 3.50
C ASN A 51 -28.55 16.28 4.61
N GLY A 52 -27.27 16.62 4.64
CA GLY A 52 -26.76 17.82 5.28
C GLY A 52 -26.67 18.97 4.29
N LYS A 53 -27.37 20.07 4.58
CA LYS A 53 -26.98 21.41 4.11
C LYS A 53 -25.45 21.47 4.11
N VAL A 54 -24.84 21.70 2.95
CA VAL A 54 -23.41 21.97 2.85
C VAL A 54 -23.22 23.40 3.37
N ASP A 55 -23.22 23.54 4.69
CA ASP A 55 -22.64 24.72 5.32
C ASP A 55 -21.16 24.72 4.95
N GLU A 56 -20.67 25.86 4.44
CA GLU A 56 -19.24 26.08 4.15
C GLU A 56 -18.40 25.66 5.37
N PHE A 57 -17.71 24.52 5.24
CA PHE A 57 -16.80 24.03 6.24
C PHE A 57 -15.55 24.94 6.28
N LYS A 58 -15.31 25.62 7.41
CA LYS A 58 -14.26 26.65 7.52
C LYS A 58 -12.91 26.19 8.11
N GLY A 59 -12.70 24.91 8.42
CA GLY A 59 -11.43 24.46 9.04
C GLY A 59 -11.39 23.00 9.46
N PRO A 60 -10.24 22.29 9.35
CA PRO A 60 -10.12 20.91 9.83
C PRO A 60 -10.44 20.83 11.34
N ARG A 61 -11.18 19.82 11.79
CA ARG A 61 -11.24 19.50 13.22
C ARG A 61 -10.12 18.54 13.55
N ILE A 62 -9.53 18.75 14.73
CA ILE A 62 -8.47 17.92 15.28
C ILE A 62 -9.04 17.26 16.53
N TYR A 63 -8.93 15.94 16.62
CA TYR A 63 -9.35 15.17 17.78
C TYR A 63 -8.33 15.34 18.91
N MET A 64 -8.73 16.08 19.94
CA MET A 64 -7.87 16.46 21.07
C MET A 64 -8.13 15.67 22.36
N GLY A 65 -9.13 14.80 22.40
CA GLY A 65 -9.50 14.06 23.61
C GLY A 65 -8.42 13.08 24.08
N ALA A 66 -8.35 12.85 25.40
CA ALA A 66 -7.62 11.72 25.98
C ALA A 66 -8.34 10.42 25.61
N LEU A 67 -7.62 9.45 25.03
CA LEU A 67 -8.20 8.18 24.58
C LEU A 67 -7.79 7.07 25.54
N ASN A 68 -8.68 6.64 26.43
CA ASN A 68 -8.41 5.43 27.20
C ASN A 68 -8.72 4.19 26.35
N ILE A 69 -7.82 3.80 25.46
CA ILE A 69 -7.94 2.59 24.66
C ILE A 69 -6.96 1.55 25.20
N ARG A 70 -7.48 0.58 25.95
CA ARG A 70 -6.75 -0.66 26.19
C ARG A 70 -6.85 -1.51 24.93
N ASN A 71 -5.80 -1.53 24.11
CA ASN A 71 -5.59 -2.63 23.17
C ASN A 71 -5.13 -3.83 24.00
N ASP A 72 -6.08 -4.60 24.53
CA ASP A 72 -5.75 -5.73 25.36
C ASP A 72 -5.35 -6.94 24.50
N ILE A 73 -4.11 -6.91 24.00
CA ILE A 73 -3.53 -8.03 23.25
C ILE A 73 -3.57 -9.35 24.07
N CYS A 74 -3.71 -9.26 25.39
CA CYS A 74 -3.88 -10.41 26.28
C CYS A 74 -5.17 -11.19 26.00
N GLU A 75 -6.22 -10.55 25.47
CA GLU A 75 -7.46 -11.24 25.12
C GLU A 75 -7.24 -12.35 24.08
N TYR A 76 -6.17 -12.26 23.29
CA TYR A 76 -5.83 -13.25 22.28
C TYR A 76 -5.09 -14.47 22.84
N ILE A 77 -4.66 -14.47 24.11
CA ILE A 77 -4.03 -15.64 24.77
C ILE A 77 -4.99 -16.84 24.79
N LYS A 78 -6.30 -16.61 24.83
CA LYS A 78 -7.33 -17.68 24.80
C LYS A 78 -7.29 -18.55 23.54
N TYR A 79 -6.64 -18.07 22.47
CA TYR A 79 -6.43 -18.83 21.23
C TYR A 79 -5.26 -19.81 21.31
N PHE A 80 -4.34 -19.64 22.28
CA PHE A 80 -3.22 -20.56 22.46
C PHE A 80 -3.62 -21.84 23.18
N ASN A 81 -2.94 -22.92 22.81
CA ASN A 81 -2.99 -24.19 23.51
C ASN A 81 -2.20 -24.05 24.83
N VAL A 82 -2.90 -24.16 25.95
CA VAL A 82 -2.31 -23.93 27.28
C VAL A 82 -1.18 -24.92 27.56
N ALA A 83 -1.30 -26.18 27.14
CA ALA A 83 -0.28 -27.19 27.39
C ALA A 83 1.01 -26.88 26.63
N GLN A 84 0.90 -26.48 25.36
CA GLN A 84 2.06 -26.09 24.54
C GLN A 84 2.68 -24.77 25.02
N LEU A 85 1.84 -23.81 25.44
CA LEU A 85 2.32 -22.56 26.03
C LEU A 85 3.08 -22.82 27.34
N LYS A 86 2.56 -23.69 28.21
CA LYS A 86 3.26 -24.11 29.43
C LYS A 86 4.58 -24.81 29.10
N GLN A 87 4.59 -25.75 28.15
CA GLN A 87 5.82 -26.41 27.73
C GLN A 87 6.86 -25.40 27.23
N TYR A 88 6.46 -24.48 26.36
CA TYR A 88 7.33 -23.42 25.83
C TYR A 88 7.93 -22.55 26.94
N MET A 89 7.13 -22.17 27.93
CA MET A 89 7.58 -21.37 29.08
C MET A 89 8.48 -22.19 30.03
N ALA A 90 8.16 -23.47 30.26
CA ALA A 90 9.00 -24.39 31.05
C ALA A 90 10.38 -24.56 30.43
N ASP A 91 10.46 -24.72 29.10
CA ASP A 91 11.72 -24.84 28.36
C ASP A 91 12.61 -23.58 28.51
N LYS A 92 12.01 -22.44 28.85
CA LYS A 92 12.68 -21.18 29.15
C LYS A 92 12.96 -20.95 30.65
N GLY A 93 12.60 -21.91 31.50
CA GLY A 93 12.77 -21.83 32.96
C GLY A 93 11.81 -20.86 33.65
N VAL A 94 10.67 -20.54 33.03
CA VAL A 94 9.61 -19.70 33.62
C VAL A 94 8.65 -20.60 34.43
N ASP A 95 8.19 -20.11 35.58
CA ASP A 95 7.16 -20.79 36.37
C ASP A 95 5.86 -20.94 35.56
N THR A 96 5.40 -22.18 35.42
CA THR A 96 4.24 -22.52 34.56
C THR A 96 2.95 -22.74 35.34
N ASP A 97 2.99 -22.64 36.67
CA ASP A 97 1.80 -22.77 37.50
C ASP A 97 0.88 -21.56 37.29
N HIS A 98 1.46 -20.37 37.08
CA HIS A 98 0.73 -19.10 36.91
C HIS A 98 1.30 -18.24 35.78
N ILE A 99 1.07 -18.61 34.51
CA ILE A 99 1.45 -17.78 33.36
C ILE A 99 0.54 -16.54 33.30
N THR A 100 1.11 -15.35 33.53
CA THR A 100 0.41 -14.07 33.41
C THR A 100 0.48 -13.54 31.97
N CYS A 101 -0.38 -12.58 31.62
CA CYS A 101 -0.22 -11.91 30.32
C CYS A 101 1.14 -11.19 30.20
N ALA A 102 1.63 -10.60 31.30
CA ALA A 102 2.92 -9.92 31.29
C ALA A 102 4.05 -10.86 30.89
N ASP A 103 4.00 -12.14 31.30
CA ASP A 103 4.98 -13.14 30.90
C ASP A 103 4.94 -13.42 29.40
N VAL A 104 3.74 -13.49 28.80
CA VAL A 104 3.55 -13.71 27.37
C VAL A 104 3.96 -12.48 26.55
N VAL A 105 3.60 -11.27 26.99
CA VAL A 105 3.90 -10.01 26.28
C VAL A 105 5.38 -9.65 26.33
N ASN A 106 6.08 -10.01 27.41
CA ASN A 106 7.51 -9.80 27.54
C ASN A 106 8.36 -10.86 26.81
N ASP A 107 7.73 -11.89 26.25
CA ASP A 107 8.41 -12.89 25.43
C ASP A 107 8.39 -12.50 23.96
N TYR A 108 9.59 -12.34 23.39
CA TYR A 108 9.76 -11.82 22.04
C TYR A 108 9.15 -12.70 20.93
N LYS A 109 8.98 -14.02 21.12
CA LYS A 109 8.31 -14.89 20.13
C LYS A 109 6.81 -14.93 20.37
N LEU A 110 6.39 -15.00 21.63
CA LEU A 110 4.95 -15.08 21.93
C LEU A 110 4.23 -13.77 21.58
N ILE A 111 4.88 -12.62 21.71
CA ILE A 111 4.29 -11.34 21.31
C ILE A 111 4.12 -11.22 19.79
N GLU A 112 5.04 -11.79 19.00
CA GLU A 112 4.89 -11.95 17.54
C GLU A 112 3.70 -12.86 17.22
N ASN A 113 3.60 -14.01 17.89
CA ASN A 113 2.48 -14.94 17.73
C ASN A 113 1.13 -14.31 18.11
N LEU A 114 1.07 -13.50 19.17
CA LEU A 114 -0.14 -12.78 19.56
C LEU A 114 -0.54 -11.75 18.51
N ALA A 115 0.42 -11.03 17.92
CA ALA A 115 0.14 -10.09 16.84
C ALA A 115 -0.41 -10.79 15.59
N HIS A 116 0.10 -11.97 15.25
CA HIS A 116 -0.47 -12.82 14.21
C HIS A 116 -1.90 -13.25 14.54
N VAL A 117 -2.18 -13.73 15.76
CA VAL A 117 -3.53 -14.11 16.17
C VAL A 117 -4.48 -12.92 16.14
N GLN A 118 -4.06 -11.75 16.62
CA GLN A 118 -4.84 -10.51 16.53
C GLN A 118 -5.22 -10.20 15.09
N GLN A 119 -4.31 -10.38 14.13
CA GLN A 119 -4.61 -10.20 12.71
C GLN A 119 -5.70 -11.17 12.25
N LEU A 120 -5.58 -12.46 12.58
CA LEU A 120 -6.55 -13.48 12.18
C LEU A 120 -7.95 -13.17 12.71
N VAL A 121 -8.04 -12.79 13.98
CA VAL A 121 -9.32 -12.42 14.62
C VAL A 121 -9.87 -11.12 14.02
N ALA A 122 -9.03 -10.15 13.69
CA ALA A 122 -9.45 -8.91 13.06
C ALA A 122 -10.06 -9.11 11.64
N LEU A 123 -9.81 -10.26 10.99
CA LEU A 123 -10.43 -10.62 9.71
C LEU A 123 -11.85 -11.19 9.86
N THR A 124 -12.25 -11.65 11.06
CA THR A 124 -13.63 -12.12 11.31
C THR A 124 -14.55 -11.00 11.80
N GLN A 125 -13.98 -9.87 12.22
CA GLN A 125 -14.74 -8.75 12.75
C GLN A 125 -15.33 -7.92 11.62
N LYS A 126 -16.67 -7.88 11.52
CA LYS A 126 -17.37 -6.96 10.62
C LYS A 126 -17.10 -5.51 11.02
N TYR A 127 -16.72 -4.72 10.03
CA TYR A 127 -16.62 -3.28 10.17
C TYR A 127 -17.89 -2.66 9.59
N GLU A 128 -18.77 -2.15 10.46
CA GLU A 128 -19.90 -1.37 9.99
C GLU A 128 -19.39 0.01 9.55
N ASP A 129 -19.52 0.32 8.25
CA ASP A 129 -19.23 1.66 7.74
C ASP A 129 -20.14 2.65 8.51
N PRO A 130 -19.57 3.62 9.21
CA PRO A 130 -20.31 4.46 10.14
C PRO A 130 -21.15 5.52 9.40
N ASP A 131 -22.23 5.98 10.04
CA ASP A 131 -23.16 6.98 9.46
C ASP A 131 -22.45 8.34 9.24
N PRO A 132 -22.29 8.80 7.99
CA PRO A 132 -21.61 10.07 7.68
C PRO A 132 -22.34 11.32 8.20
N THR A 133 -23.63 11.21 8.58
CA THR A 133 -24.40 12.34 9.15
C THR A 133 -24.02 12.65 10.60
N ALA A 134 -23.17 11.82 11.20
CA ALA A 134 -22.65 11.97 12.57
C ALA A 134 -21.87 13.27 12.86
N PHE A 135 -21.38 13.98 11.84
CA PHE A 135 -20.39 15.07 11.98
C PHE A 135 -20.94 16.49 11.81
N VAL A 136 -22.26 16.65 11.72
CA VAL A 136 -22.87 17.98 11.60
C VAL A 136 -22.54 18.79 12.86
N ALA A 137 -21.68 19.81 12.73
CA ALA A 137 -21.62 20.86 13.75
C ALA A 137 -22.93 21.62 13.67
N LYS A 138 -23.57 21.83 14.81
CA LYS A 138 -24.43 23.00 14.94
C LYS A 138 -23.52 24.21 14.90
N VAL A 139 -23.76 25.12 13.96
CA VAL A 139 -23.15 26.45 13.98
C VAL A 139 -23.51 27.08 15.34
N PRO A 140 -22.53 27.46 16.19
CA PRO A 140 -22.88 28.20 17.39
C PRO A 140 -23.53 29.51 16.94
N ARG A 141 -24.67 29.84 17.53
CA ARG A 141 -25.28 31.16 17.28
C ARG A 141 -24.28 32.23 17.70
N LYS A 142 -24.42 33.46 17.19
CA LYS A 142 -23.49 34.60 17.38
C LYS A 142 -23.07 34.91 18.83
N ASN A 143 -23.69 34.25 19.83
CA ASN A 143 -23.48 34.43 21.26
C ASN A 143 -23.15 33.11 22.02
N GLU A 144 -22.93 31.97 21.36
CA GLU A 144 -22.56 30.70 22.00
C GLU A 144 -21.04 30.47 21.87
N LYS A 145 -20.37 30.22 23.00
CA LYS A 145 -18.91 30.05 23.09
C LYS A 145 -18.42 28.61 22.99
N ASP A 146 -19.30 27.63 22.92
CA ASP A 146 -18.89 26.22 23.00
C ASP A 146 -19.13 25.48 21.68
N ILE A 147 -18.07 24.86 21.18
CA ILE A 147 -18.13 23.81 20.16
C ILE A 147 -18.66 22.58 20.91
N GLU A 148 -19.87 22.11 20.60
CA GLU A 148 -20.32 20.78 21.08
C GLU A 148 -19.32 19.73 20.57
N GLU A 149 -18.72 18.95 21.48
CA GLU A 149 -17.88 17.81 21.10
C GLU A 149 -18.68 16.89 20.16
N ALA A 150 -18.17 16.67 18.96
CA ALA A 150 -18.69 15.62 18.11
C ALA A 150 -18.49 14.30 18.89
N GLY A 151 -19.59 13.64 19.25
CA GLY A 151 -19.52 12.32 19.89
C GLY A 151 -18.58 11.39 19.09
N THR A 152 -17.90 10.47 19.77
CA THR A 152 -16.96 9.51 19.17
C THR A 152 -17.64 8.64 18.12
N LYS A 153 -17.71 9.17 16.90
CA LYS A 153 -18.28 8.50 15.73
C LYS A 153 -17.20 8.43 14.68
N ALA A 154 -17.30 7.45 13.79
CA ALA A 154 -16.48 7.38 12.59
C ALA A 154 -17.31 7.94 11.41
N ALA A 155 -16.67 8.33 10.31
CA ALA A 155 -17.36 8.81 9.11
C ALA A 155 -16.67 8.33 7.84
N SER A 156 -17.41 8.31 6.74
CA SER A 156 -16.88 8.06 5.41
C SER A 156 -17.52 8.99 4.37
N TYR A 157 -16.68 9.57 3.52
CA TYR A 157 -17.10 10.48 2.46
C TYR A 157 -16.59 9.98 1.11
N LEU A 158 -17.45 10.05 0.09
CA LEU A 158 -17.01 9.96 -1.28
C LEU A 158 -16.33 11.29 -1.65
N THR A 159 -15.11 11.22 -2.15
CA THR A 159 -14.32 12.41 -2.48
C THR A 159 -13.96 12.44 -3.96
N TYR A 160 -13.45 13.59 -4.41
CA TYR A 160 -13.03 13.84 -5.78
C TYR A 160 -14.11 13.58 -6.83
N SER A 161 -15.38 13.56 -6.42
CA SER A 161 -16.53 13.18 -7.26
C SER A 161 -16.36 11.78 -7.87
N SER A 162 -15.90 10.84 -7.06
CA SER A 162 -15.60 9.44 -7.40
C SER A 162 -16.05 8.50 -6.28
N ASP A 163 -15.91 7.18 -6.46
CA ASP A 163 -16.22 6.19 -5.40
C ASP A 163 -15.06 6.01 -4.38
N PHE A 164 -13.98 6.76 -4.54
CA PHE A 164 -12.89 6.80 -3.57
C PHE A 164 -13.37 7.34 -2.22
N LYS A 165 -13.25 6.53 -1.18
CA LYS A 165 -13.70 6.85 0.17
C LYS A 165 -12.58 7.49 0.98
N ILE A 166 -12.79 8.68 1.53
CA ILE A 166 -11.99 9.17 2.66
C ILE A 166 -12.77 8.87 3.93
N LYS A 167 -12.15 8.11 4.83
CA LYS A 167 -12.72 7.67 6.10
C LYS A 167 -12.05 8.43 7.24
N TYR A 168 -12.82 8.80 8.24
CA TYR A 168 -12.30 9.20 9.54
C TYR A 168 -12.70 8.12 10.55
N VAL A 169 -11.71 7.51 11.17
CA VAL A 169 -11.89 6.45 12.16
C VAL A 169 -11.03 6.80 13.36
N PRO A 170 -11.60 7.42 14.42
CA PRO A 170 -10.83 7.78 15.60
C PRO A 170 -10.19 6.52 16.20
N PRO A 171 -9.01 6.61 16.83
CA PRO A 171 -8.28 5.43 17.30
C PRO A 171 -9.11 4.46 18.16
N PRO A 172 -10.08 4.88 19.01
CA PRO A 172 -10.91 3.93 19.78
C PRO A 172 -11.78 3.03 18.92
N LEU A 173 -12.14 3.50 17.72
CA LEU A 173 -12.97 2.77 16.77
C LEU A 173 -12.13 2.00 15.75
N ALA A 174 -10.81 2.22 15.71
CA ALA A 174 -9.90 1.52 14.83
C ALA A 174 -9.64 0.10 15.36
N LYS A 175 -10.61 -0.80 15.17
CA LYS A 175 -10.53 -2.24 15.55
C LYS A 175 -9.29 -2.94 14.98
N LYS A 176 -8.74 -2.41 13.87
CA LYS A 176 -7.55 -2.93 13.18
C LYS A 176 -6.33 -2.08 13.56
N CYS A 177 -5.43 -2.64 14.38
CA CYS A 177 -4.10 -2.09 14.59
C CYS A 177 -3.09 -2.87 13.73
N PRO A 178 -2.71 -2.35 12.55
CA PRO A 178 -1.75 -3.00 11.70
C PRO A 178 -0.40 -3.06 12.43
N SER A 179 0.30 -4.16 12.24
CA SER A 179 1.56 -4.43 12.91
C SER A 179 2.61 -4.81 11.88
N THR A 180 3.85 -4.42 12.16
CA THR A 180 5.01 -4.85 11.38
C THR A 180 5.24 -6.36 11.51
N ALA A 181 4.59 -7.08 12.43
CA ALA A 181 4.61 -8.54 12.53
C ALA A 181 3.84 -9.24 11.40
N TYR A 182 2.92 -8.55 10.72
CA TYR A 182 2.05 -9.21 9.74
C TYR A 182 2.87 -9.84 8.60
N PRO A 183 2.44 -10.98 8.04
CA PRO A 183 3.18 -11.65 6.97
C PRO A 183 3.04 -10.91 5.64
N SER A 184 4.03 -11.04 4.77
CA SER A 184 3.94 -10.62 3.37
C SER A 184 3.06 -11.57 2.57
N PHE A 185 2.04 -11.06 1.89
CA PHE A 185 1.19 -11.84 1.00
C PHE A 185 1.96 -12.47 -0.17
N THR A 186 2.92 -11.74 -0.76
CA THR A 186 3.73 -12.28 -1.87
C THR A 186 4.59 -13.46 -1.43
N LEU A 187 5.16 -13.41 -0.23
CA LEU A 187 5.99 -14.48 0.30
C LEU A 187 5.17 -15.67 0.82
N MET A 188 3.95 -15.44 1.32
CA MET A 188 3.03 -16.55 1.61
C MET A 188 2.65 -17.30 0.34
N PHE A 189 2.32 -16.58 -0.74
CA PHE A 189 2.06 -17.20 -2.04
C PHE A 189 3.30 -17.90 -2.60
N ALA A 190 4.50 -17.30 -2.47
CA ALA A 190 5.74 -17.93 -2.87
C ALA A 190 6.01 -19.25 -2.12
N ALA A 191 5.61 -19.36 -0.84
CA ALA A 191 5.66 -20.62 -0.09
C ALA A 191 4.66 -21.67 -0.60
N ALA A 192 3.48 -21.27 -1.07
CA ALA A 192 2.57 -22.18 -1.72
C ALA A 192 3.12 -22.67 -3.07
N VAL A 193 3.70 -21.77 -3.88
CA VAL A 193 4.38 -22.10 -5.14
C VAL A 193 5.54 -23.07 -4.89
N ASP A 194 6.39 -22.79 -3.91
CA ASP A 194 7.50 -23.67 -3.51
C ASP A 194 7.01 -25.05 -3.08
N ALA A 195 5.93 -25.10 -2.28
CA ALA A 195 5.36 -26.36 -1.84
C ALA A 195 4.80 -27.20 -3.01
N VAL A 196 4.06 -26.58 -3.93
CA VAL A 196 3.53 -27.27 -5.12
C VAL A 196 4.67 -27.72 -6.03
N HIS A 197 5.70 -26.89 -6.18
CA HIS A 197 6.89 -27.23 -6.95
C HIS A 197 7.62 -28.44 -6.37
N LYS A 198 7.91 -28.45 -5.07
CA LYS A 198 8.52 -29.60 -4.37
C LYS A 198 7.66 -30.85 -4.48
N PHE A 199 6.34 -30.72 -4.37
CA PHE A 199 5.44 -31.85 -4.58
C PHE A 199 5.53 -32.40 -6.01
N ALA A 200 5.48 -31.54 -7.03
CA ALA A 200 5.55 -31.95 -8.43
C ALA A 200 6.87 -32.65 -8.81
N LEU A 201 7.96 -32.28 -8.12
CA LEU A 201 9.27 -32.91 -8.29
C LEU A 201 9.53 -34.11 -7.37
N SER A 202 8.69 -34.32 -6.35
CA SER A 202 8.88 -35.43 -5.40
C SER A 202 8.62 -36.79 -6.03
N ASP A 203 9.37 -37.80 -5.59
CA ASP A 203 9.10 -39.20 -5.92
C ASP A 203 8.03 -39.77 -4.98
N ALA A 204 7.49 -40.95 -5.31
CA ALA A 204 6.35 -41.53 -4.60
C ALA A 204 6.58 -41.70 -3.09
N GLU A 205 7.82 -41.94 -2.64
CA GLU A 205 8.18 -42.14 -1.23
C GLU A 205 8.22 -40.83 -0.41
N GLU A 206 8.61 -39.70 -1.01
CA GLU A 206 8.69 -38.38 -0.36
C GLU A 206 7.36 -37.60 -0.39
N SER A 207 6.37 -38.15 -1.10
CA SER A 207 5.09 -37.51 -1.38
C SER A 207 4.29 -37.10 -0.12
N LYS A 208 4.40 -37.83 0.99
CA LYS A 208 3.63 -37.52 2.23
C LYS A 208 4.07 -36.20 2.88
N GLU A 209 5.37 -35.96 2.97
CA GLU A 209 5.90 -34.72 3.54
C GLU A 209 5.63 -33.54 2.63
N ALA A 210 5.79 -33.72 1.31
CA ALA A 210 5.46 -32.71 0.31
C ALA A 210 3.96 -32.34 0.36
N VAL A 211 3.05 -33.31 0.45
CA VAL A 211 1.61 -33.05 0.62
C VAL A 211 1.31 -32.32 1.93
N SER A 212 2.00 -32.68 3.03
CA SER A 212 1.86 -31.97 4.30
C SER A 212 2.32 -30.52 4.20
N TYR A 213 3.41 -30.26 3.47
CA TYR A 213 3.91 -28.91 3.23
C TYR A 213 2.92 -28.09 2.40
N VAL A 214 2.40 -28.65 1.29
CA VAL A 214 1.36 -28.01 0.46
C VAL A 214 0.14 -27.64 1.30
N LYS A 215 -0.37 -28.58 2.11
CA LYS A 215 -1.54 -28.33 2.97
C LYS A 215 -1.30 -27.19 3.96
N ARG A 216 -0.13 -27.14 4.60
CA ARG A 216 0.23 -26.09 5.56
C ARG A 216 0.43 -24.73 4.90
N ALA A 217 1.13 -24.68 3.77
CA ALA A 217 1.32 -23.44 3.02
C ALA A 217 -0.02 -22.86 2.54
N CYS A 218 -0.93 -23.71 2.04
CA CYS A 218 -2.29 -23.31 1.66
C CYS A 218 -3.10 -22.82 2.88
N LEU A 219 -3.01 -23.52 4.02
CA LEU A 219 -3.69 -23.13 5.25
C LEU A 219 -3.25 -21.73 5.72
N HIS A 220 -1.95 -21.43 5.71
CA HIS A 220 -1.46 -20.10 6.07
C HIS A 220 -2.07 -19.02 5.16
N LEU A 221 -2.02 -19.22 3.84
CA LEU A 221 -2.60 -18.25 2.91
C LEU A 221 -4.10 -18.07 3.17
N GLN A 222 -4.85 -19.15 3.36
CA GLN A 222 -6.29 -19.11 3.62
C GLN A 222 -6.61 -18.35 4.92
N LEU A 223 -5.88 -18.62 6.01
CA LEU A 223 -6.07 -17.94 7.30
C LEU A 223 -5.79 -16.44 7.21
N PHE A 224 -4.64 -16.05 6.66
CA PHE A 224 -4.22 -14.64 6.64
C PHE A 224 -4.87 -13.81 5.53
N THR A 225 -5.60 -14.44 4.60
CA THR A 225 -6.45 -13.76 3.61
C THR A 225 -7.94 -13.75 3.99
N GLY A 226 -8.30 -14.28 5.17
CA GLY A 226 -9.69 -14.32 5.64
C GLY A 226 -10.56 -15.25 4.79
N GLY A 227 -10.01 -16.35 4.29
CA GLY A 227 -10.70 -17.32 3.44
C GLY A 227 -11.01 -16.84 2.02
N ALA A 228 -10.47 -15.69 1.60
CA ALA A 228 -10.66 -15.16 0.26
C ALA A 228 -10.16 -16.12 -0.84
N ILE A 229 -9.19 -16.98 -0.51
CA ILE A 229 -8.59 -17.98 -1.39
C ILE A 229 -8.66 -19.34 -0.71
N SER A 230 -9.32 -20.32 -1.34
CA SER A 230 -9.29 -21.72 -0.85
C SER A 230 -8.03 -22.43 -1.33
N GLY A 231 -7.51 -23.35 -0.52
CA GLY A 231 -6.31 -24.12 -0.88
C GLY A 231 -6.46 -24.95 -2.16
N ALA A 232 -7.64 -25.53 -2.39
CA ALA A 232 -7.89 -26.32 -3.60
C ALA A 232 -7.92 -25.44 -4.87
N GLN A 233 -8.59 -24.29 -4.82
CA GLN A 233 -8.59 -23.32 -5.92
C GLN A 233 -7.17 -22.82 -6.22
N LEU A 234 -6.38 -22.54 -5.19
CA LEU A 234 -5.01 -22.07 -5.33
C LEU A 234 -4.15 -23.05 -6.15
N ILE A 235 -4.20 -24.34 -5.80
CA ILE A 235 -3.44 -25.39 -6.47
C ILE A 235 -3.94 -25.57 -7.90
N TYR A 236 -5.26 -25.60 -8.08
CA TYR A 236 -5.86 -25.69 -9.41
C TYR A 236 -5.38 -24.56 -10.33
N ASP A 237 -5.44 -23.30 -9.86
CA ASP A 237 -4.96 -22.15 -10.64
C ASP A 237 -3.46 -22.28 -10.97
N LEU A 238 -2.63 -22.69 -10.01
CA LEU A 238 -1.18 -22.87 -10.23
C LEU A 238 -0.89 -23.96 -11.25
N LEU A 239 -1.63 -25.07 -11.24
CA LEU A 239 -1.45 -26.15 -12.21
C LEU A 239 -1.89 -25.72 -13.62
N GLN A 240 -2.95 -24.91 -13.74
CA GLN A 240 -3.38 -24.32 -15.02
C GLN A 240 -2.32 -23.35 -15.56
N ASP A 241 -1.74 -22.51 -14.69
CA ASP A 241 -0.65 -21.62 -15.05
C ASP A 241 0.61 -22.40 -15.48
N TYR A 242 0.95 -23.48 -14.77
CA TYR A 242 2.05 -24.38 -15.13
C TYR A 242 1.78 -25.16 -16.43
N ALA A 243 0.55 -25.52 -16.72
CA ALA A 243 0.18 -26.14 -17.99
C ALA A 243 0.41 -25.17 -19.15
N THR A 244 0.03 -23.90 -18.98
CA THR A 244 0.29 -22.84 -19.97
C THR A 244 1.79 -22.63 -20.22
N MET A 245 2.62 -22.76 -19.19
CA MET A 245 4.09 -22.70 -19.33
C MET A 245 4.71 -23.95 -19.97
N GLY A 246 3.94 -25.04 -20.12
CA GLY A 246 4.43 -26.33 -20.58
C GLY A 246 5.19 -27.12 -19.53
N TYR A 247 4.92 -26.89 -18.24
CA TYR A 247 5.57 -27.61 -17.13
C TYR A 247 4.82 -28.86 -16.70
N VAL A 248 3.49 -28.84 -16.83
CA VAL A 248 2.61 -29.92 -16.37
C VAL A 248 1.57 -30.22 -17.45
N LEU A 249 1.25 -31.50 -17.64
CA LEU A 249 0.04 -31.92 -18.34
C LEU A 249 -1.04 -32.22 -17.30
N ILE A 250 -2.16 -31.51 -17.40
CA ILE A 250 -3.29 -31.64 -16.49
C ILE A 250 -4.40 -32.48 -17.13
N ASP A 251 -5.08 -33.28 -16.32
CA ASP A 251 -6.34 -33.94 -16.69
C ASP A 251 -7.52 -33.19 -16.09
N ASP A 252 -7.95 -32.14 -16.78
CA ASP A 252 -9.09 -31.35 -16.34
C ASP A 252 -10.41 -32.09 -16.67
N LYS A 253 -10.85 -32.93 -15.74
CA LYS A 253 -12.19 -33.56 -15.77
C LYS A 253 -13.27 -32.67 -15.15
N SER A 254 -12.92 -31.45 -14.75
CA SER A 254 -13.74 -30.61 -13.88
C SER A 254 -14.51 -29.51 -14.61
N ASP A 255 -14.55 -29.54 -15.96
CA ASP A 255 -15.23 -28.54 -16.80
C ASP A 255 -14.87 -27.09 -16.38
N GLY A 256 -13.59 -26.85 -16.04
CA GLY A 256 -13.09 -25.55 -15.63
C GLY A 256 -13.37 -25.16 -14.16
N LYS A 257 -14.00 -26.01 -13.35
CA LYS A 257 -14.27 -25.76 -11.93
C LYS A 257 -13.11 -26.26 -11.05
N PRO A 258 -12.79 -25.56 -9.94
CA PRO A 258 -11.82 -26.09 -8.98
C PRO A 258 -12.32 -27.40 -8.36
N PRO A 259 -11.43 -28.37 -8.09
CA PRO A 259 -11.77 -29.56 -7.31
C PRO A 259 -12.18 -29.23 -5.88
N ALA A 260 -12.89 -30.15 -5.23
CA ALA A 260 -13.41 -29.93 -3.88
C ALA A 260 -12.31 -29.99 -2.82
N THR A 261 -11.26 -30.77 -3.07
CA THR A 261 -10.16 -30.96 -2.10
C THR A 261 -8.79 -30.62 -2.69
N ILE A 262 -7.86 -30.24 -1.80
CA ILE A 262 -6.44 -30.07 -2.14
C ILE A 262 -5.87 -31.34 -2.79
N ARG A 263 -6.28 -32.52 -2.31
CA ARG A 263 -5.79 -33.79 -2.83
C ARG A 263 -6.21 -34.01 -4.28
N GLU A 264 -7.49 -33.81 -4.58
CA GLU A 264 -8.02 -33.92 -5.95
C GLU A 264 -7.33 -32.91 -6.87
N ALA A 265 -7.13 -31.66 -6.43
CA ALA A 265 -6.43 -30.63 -7.20
C ALA A 265 -5.00 -31.04 -7.54
N ILE A 266 -4.27 -31.61 -6.58
CA ILE A 266 -2.92 -32.12 -6.80
C ILE A 266 -2.91 -33.29 -7.80
N GLU A 267 -3.86 -34.22 -7.68
CA GLU A 267 -3.98 -35.42 -8.52
C GLU A 267 -4.33 -35.11 -10.00
N MET A 268 -4.69 -33.86 -10.32
CA MET A 268 -4.88 -33.41 -11.71
C MET A 268 -3.58 -33.37 -12.52
N ALA A 269 -2.42 -33.20 -11.87
CA ALA A 269 -1.13 -33.18 -12.53
C ALA A 269 -0.73 -34.61 -12.96
N LYS A 270 -1.03 -34.99 -14.21
CA LYS A 270 -0.72 -36.33 -14.74
C LYS A 270 0.76 -36.53 -15.06
N PHE A 271 1.40 -35.49 -15.58
CA PHE A 271 2.78 -35.55 -16.02
C PHE A 271 3.49 -34.23 -15.74
N VAL A 272 4.68 -34.30 -15.16
CA VAL A 272 5.52 -33.14 -14.83
C VAL A 272 6.79 -33.21 -15.65
N ILE A 273 7.08 -32.16 -16.43
CA ILE A 273 8.31 -32.05 -17.20
C ILE A 273 9.40 -31.50 -16.28
N ARG A 274 10.03 -32.40 -15.51
CA ARG A 274 10.96 -32.03 -14.42
C ARG A 274 12.13 -31.15 -14.86
N GLY A 275 12.66 -31.35 -16.08
CA GLY A 275 13.79 -30.56 -16.61
C GLY A 275 13.47 -29.08 -16.86
N GLU A 276 12.20 -28.75 -17.06
CA GLU A 276 11.73 -27.39 -17.37
C GLU A 276 11.21 -26.66 -16.11
N MET A 277 10.86 -27.41 -15.07
CA MET A 277 10.36 -26.88 -13.82
C MET A 277 11.54 -26.39 -12.96
N GLN A 278 11.92 -25.12 -13.11
CA GLN A 278 12.93 -24.48 -12.26
C GLN A 278 12.27 -23.60 -11.18
N GLN A 279 12.85 -23.57 -9.98
CA GLN A 279 12.38 -22.70 -8.89
C GLN A 279 12.67 -21.23 -9.25
N ARG A 280 11.62 -20.39 -9.36
CA ARG A 280 11.69 -19.08 -10.02
C ARG A 280 11.97 -17.87 -9.11
N THR A 281 12.51 -18.05 -7.91
CA THR A 281 12.42 -16.98 -6.90
C THR A 281 13.75 -16.60 -6.25
N ILE A 282 14.10 -15.33 -6.46
CA ILE A 282 15.20 -14.61 -5.79
C ILE A 282 14.63 -14.01 -4.49
N TYR A 283 15.03 -14.54 -3.34
CA TYR A 283 14.49 -14.14 -2.04
C TYR A 283 15.29 -12.99 -1.40
N LYS A 284 15.30 -11.84 -2.05
CA LYS A 284 15.67 -10.55 -1.42
C LYS A 284 14.40 -9.75 -1.19
N PRO A 285 14.29 -8.97 -0.09
CA PRO A 285 13.14 -8.10 0.12
C PRO A 285 13.04 -7.10 -1.04
N ASP A 286 11.84 -6.93 -1.59
CA ASP A 286 11.62 -6.04 -2.74
C ASP A 286 11.89 -4.58 -2.37
N LEU A 287 11.41 -4.19 -1.19
CA LEU A 287 11.58 -2.87 -0.62
C LEU A 287 12.27 -2.96 0.74
N ALA A 288 12.98 -1.89 1.06
CA ALA A 288 13.38 -1.54 2.40
C ALA A 288 12.98 -0.08 2.67
N ILE A 289 12.63 0.25 3.91
CA ILE A 289 12.27 1.60 4.32
C ILE A 289 13.47 2.23 5.04
N SER A 290 13.78 3.49 4.74
CA SER A 290 14.77 4.27 5.48
C SER A 290 14.15 5.59 5.93
N LEU A 291 14.18 5.83 7.23
CA LEU A 291 13.61 7.01 7.86
C LEU A 291 14.73 8.01 8.18
N SER A 292 14.66 9.19 7.58
CA SER A 292 15.66 10.25 7.81
C SER A 292 15.60 10.81 9.25
N PRO A 293 16.55 11.67 9.63
CA PRO A 293 16.36 12.58 10.76
C PRO A 293 15.14 13.49 10.56
N GLY A 294 14.59 14.00 11.66
CA GLY A 294 13.43 14.90 11.62
C GLY A 294 13.07 15.62 12.92
N GLY A 295 13.89 15.51 13.98
CA GLY A 295 13.59 16.11 15.28
C GLY A 295 12.22 15.66 15.83
N PHE A 296 11.40 16.59 16.29
CA PHE A 296 10.06 16.31 16.85
C PHE A 296 8.98 15.99 15.80
N LEU A 297 9.32 15.79 14.52
CA LEU A 297 8.38 15.33 13.48
C LEU A 297 8.06 13.82 13.58
N LEU A 298 8.33 13.19 14.72
CA LEU A 298 8.07 11.77 15.02
C LEU A 298 6.66 11.29 14.62
N PRO A 299 5.57 12.04 14.94
CA PRO A 299 4.23 11.65 14.51
C PRO A 299 4.10 11.42 13.00
N MET A 300 4.77 12.24 12.18
CA MET A 300 4.70 12.13 10.73
C MET A 300 5.36 10.85 10.21
N PHE A 301 6.47 10.42 10.83
CA PHE A 301 7.09 9.14 10.49
C PHE A 301 6.18 7.96 10.83
N VAL A 302 5.55 7.97 12.01
CA VAL A 302 4.62 6.91 12.41
C VAL A 302 3.41 6.89 11.50
N GLY A 303 2.83 8.05 11.16
CA GLY A 303 1.73 8.12 10.20
C GLY A 303 2.10 7.50 8.85
N PHE A 304 3.29 7.80 8.32
CA PHE A 304 3.75 7.18 7.07
C PHE A 304 3.86 5.66 7.19
N VAL A 305 4.55 5.16 8.22
CA VAL A 305 4.74 3.71 8.46
C VAL A 305 3.41 3.00 8.69
N ASP A 306 2.52 3.60 9.48
CA ASP A 306 1.19 3.08 9.80
C ASP A 306 0.35 2.87 8.55
N TYR A 307 0.38 3.83 7.62
CA TYR A 307 -0.30 3.66 6.32
C TYR A 307 0.29 2.53 5.49
N LEU A 308 1.63 2.38 5.46
CA LEU A 308 2.28 1.27 4.76
C LEU A 308 1.95 -0.09 5.38
N MET A 309 1.85 -0.18 6.70
CA MET A 309 1.46 -1.42 7.39
C MET A 309 0.01 -1.81 7.08
N GLU A 310 -0.91 -0.84 7.04
CA GLU A 310 -2.33 -1.05 6.71
C GLU A 310 -2.53 -1.71 5.35
N LEU A 311 -1.66 -1.37 4.39
CA LEU A 311 -1.65 -1.90 3.03
C LEU A 311 -0.77 -3.16 2.84
N ASN A 312 -0.13 -3.66 3.91
CA ASN A 312 0.86 -4.74 3.89
C ASN A 312 2.15 -4.44 3.11
N ILE A 313 2.39 -3.18 2.76
CA ILE A 313 3.65 -2.72 2.15
C ILE A 313 4.79 -2.82 3.16
N MET A 314 4.53 -2.49 4.42
CA MET A 314 5.43 -2.75 5.53
C MET A 314 4.91 -3.93 6.35
N ASN A 315 5.72 -4.98 6.47
CA ASN A 315 5.37 -6.27 7.04
C ASN A 315 6.63 -6.93 7.62
N MET A 316 6.55 -8.15 8.18
CA MET A 316 7.65 -8.77 8.95
C MET A 316 8.95 -8.96 8.17
N THR A 317 8.88 -8.91 6.83
CA THR A 317 9.99 -9.19 5.93
C THR A 317 10.68 -7.95 5.40
N VAL A 318 10.08 -6.77 5.60
CA VAL A 318 10.59 -5.50 5.09
C VAL A 318 11.61 -4.92 6.07
N PRO A 319 12.88 -4.75 5.65
CA PRO A 319 13.88 -4.09 6.48
C PRO A 319 13.54 -2.62 6.68
N ILE A 320 13.82 -2.13 7.87
CA ILE A 320 13.64 -0.72 8.23
C ILE A 320 14.93 -0.16 8.80
N SER A 321 15.39 0.97 8.29
CA SER A 321 16.52 1.70 8.83
C SER A 321 16.10 3.09 9.28
N GLY A 322 16.80 3.64 10.25
CA GLY A 322 16.48 4.95 10.78
C GLY A 322 17.68 5.70 11.32
N SER A 323 17.61 7.02 11.22
CA SER A 323 18.61 7.95 11.75
C SER A 323 17.92 9.00 12.59
N SER A 324 18.45 9.30 13.79
CA SER A 324 17.85 10.27 14.71
C SER A 324 16.38 9.94 14.98
N ALA A 325 15.45 10.86 14.79
CA ALA A 325 14.00 10.61 14.88
C ALA A 325 13.52 9.37 14.07
N GLY A 326 14.12 9.11 12.91
CA GLY A 326 13.83 7.92 12.13
C GLY A 326 14.24 6.62 12.82
N SER A 327 15.31 6.62 13.62
CA SER A 327 15.76 5.44 14.39
C SER A 327 14.78 5.09 15.51
N ILE A 328 14.28 6.12 16.21
CA ILE A 328 13.24 5.99 17.24
C ILE A 328 12.00 5.35 16.61
N THR A 329 11.54 5.89 15.48
CA THR A 329 10.37 5.37 14.77
C THR A 329 10.59 3.92 14.32
N SER A 330 11.78 3.60 13.81
CA SER A 330 12.11 2.24 13.34
C SER A 330 11.99 1.21 14.47
N VAL A 331 12.41 1.57 15.68
CA VAL A 331 12.30 0.73 16.88
C VAL A 331 10.86 0.67 17.37
N VAL A 332 10.20 1.83 17.58
CA VAL A 332 8.83 1.92 18.11
C VAL A 332 7.83 1.16 17.24
N THR A 333 7.92 1.30 15.92
CA THR A 333 7.02 0.60 14.97
C THR A 333 7.26 -0.91 14.91
N SER A 334 8.39 -1.38 15.46
CA SER A 334 8.71 -2.81 15.58
C SER A 334 8.25 -3.42 16.90
N VAL A 335 7.58 -2.64 17.76
CA VAL A 335 6.97 -3.11 19.00
C VAL A 335 5.54 -3.59 18.71
N TYR A 336 5.31 -4.90 18.77
CA TYR A 336 4.08 -5.52 18.25
C TYR A 336 2.82 -5.31 19.10
N ASN A 337 2.93 -4.84 20.35
CA ASN A 337 1.82 -4.73 21.29
C ASN A 337 1.30 -3.31 21.53
N ARG A 338 1.75 -2.34 20.73
CA ARG A 338 1.34 -0.94 20.88
C ARG A 338 0.41 -0.52 19.76
N ASN A 339 -0.71 0.09 20.12
CA ASN A 339 -1.60 0.72 19.16
C ASN A 339 -1.11 2.14 18.80
N ARG A 340 -1.72 2.73 17.78
CA ARG A 340 -1.36 4.07 17.29
C ARG A 340 -1.44 5.15 18.36
N TYR A 341 -2.43 5.06 19.25
CA TYR A 341 -2.65 6.05 20.28
C TYR A 341 -1.56 6.00 21.34
N GLU A 342 -1.21 4.81 21.82
CA GLU A 342 -0.12 4.63 22.77
C GLU A 342 1.20 5.16 22.21
N ILE A 343 1.45 4.96 20.91
CA ILE A 343 2.63 5.51 20.22
C ILE A 343 2.60 7.05 20.18
N MET A 344 1.42 7.64 19.99
CA MET A 344 1.27 9.10 19.95
C MET A 344 1.41 9.75 21.32
N GLU A 345 0.83 9.16 22.38
CA GLU A 345 1.02 9.62 23.77
C GLU A 345 2.51 9.66 24.14
N LEU A 346 3.25 8.61 23.78
CA LEU A 346 4.70 8.52 24.01
C LEU A 346 5.50 9.66 23.38
N PHE A 347 4.97 10.33 22.36
CA PHE A 347 5.62 11.47 21.72
C PHE A 347 5.07 12.82 22.17
N GLU A 348 3.83 12.87 22.66
CA GLU A 348 3.19 14.06 23.21
C GLU A 348 3.81 14.45 24.57
N GLU A 349 4.04 13.48 25.47
CA GLU A 349 4.61 13.74 26.80
C GLU A 349 6.01 14.41 26.76
N PRO A 350 7.01 13.89 25.99
CA PRO A 350 8.30 14.55 25.85
C PRO A 350 8.18 15.93 25.20
N ALA A 351 7.27 16.08 24.23
CA ALA A 351 7.06 17.36 23.57
C ALA A 351 6.57 18.42 24.58
N GLU A 352 5.65 18.09 25.47
CA GLU A 352 5.21 18.98 26.55
C GLU A 352 6.35 19.36 27.51
N ALA A 353 7.19 18.39 27.88
CA ALA A 353 8.36 18.64 28.72
C ALA A 353 9.35 19.61 28.06
N PHE A 354 9.52 19.56 26.73
CA PHE A 354 10.36 20.47 25.96
C PHE A 354 9.71 21.83 25.66
N MET A 355 8.39 21.95 25.63
CA MET A 355 7.74 23.28 25.60
C MET A 355 8.01 24.06 26.89
N SER A 356 8.16 23.34 28.00
CA SER A 356 8.33 23.92 29.33
C SER A 356 9.78 24.20 29.72
N ASN A 357 10.76 23.71 28.94
CA ASN A 357 12.20 23.78 29.27
C ASN A 357 13.06 24.12 28.03
N THR A 358 14.33 24.49 28.24
CA THR A 358 15.26 24.67 27.10
C THR A 358 15.83 23.31 26.66
N PRO A 359 15.65 22.85 25.41
CA PRO A 359 16.15 21.55 24.91
C PRO A 359 17.68 21.48 24.78
N ARG A 360 18.35 22.63 24.75
CA ARG A 360 19.81 22.72 24.57
C ARG A 360 20.52 22.24 25.82
N GLY A 361 21.34 21.18 25.68
CA GLY A 361 22.10 20.60 26.77
C GLY A 361 21.27 19.79 27.76
N THR A 362 20.02 19.45 27.42
CA THR A 362 19.08 18.72 28.29
C THR A 362 18.33 17.62 27.54
N LEU A 363 18.49 17.52 26.21
CA LEU A 363 17.73 16.59 25.36
C LEU A 363 17.80 15.13 25.87
N ASP A 364 18.96 14.68 26.34
CA ASP A 364 19.17 13.33 26.87
C ASP A 364 18.35 13.03 28.15
N GLU A 365 18.08 14.05 28.97
CA GLU A 365 17.37 13.92 30.26
C GLU A 365 15.89 13.60 30.07
N VAL A 366 15.28 14.08 28.97
CA VAL A 366 13.90 13.76 28.58
C VAL A 366 13.86 12.58 27.62
N PHE A 367 14.85 12.47 26.73
CA PHE A 367 14.92 11.42 25.71
C PHE A 367 15.12 10.03 26.30
N THR A 368 16.04 9.86 27.25
CA THR A 368 16.38 8.54 27.80
C THR A 368 15.18 7.90 28.52
N PRO A 369 14.42 8.63 29.36
CA PRO A 369 13.16 8.13 29.91
C PRO A 369 12.14 7.75 28.84
N MET A 370 11.95 8.59 27.82
CA MET A 370 11.03 8.30 26.70
C MET A 370 11.39 6.99 26.00
N VAL A 371 12.66 6.80 25.61
CA VAL A 371 13.10 5.57 24.94
C VAL A 371 12.98 4.35 25.85
N SER A 372 13.33 4.50 27.12
CA SER A 372 13.24 3.41 28.09
C SER A 372 11.78 2.98 28.34
N ALA A 373 10.82 3.92 28.30
CA ALA A 373 9.41 3.65 28.55
C ALA A 373 8.76 2.75 27.49
N PHE A 374 9.25 2.73 26.25
CA PHE A 374 8.68 1.92 25.17
C PHE A 374 9.48 0.67 24.81
N VAL A 375 10.64 0.42 25.43
CA VAL A 375 11.47 -0.76 25.17
C VAL A 375 11.08 -1.88 26.15
N PRO A 376 10.18 -2.82 25.79
CA PRO A 376 9.83 -3.94 26.66
C PRO A 376 11.04 -4.83 26.91
N LYS A 377 10.92 -5.70 27.92
CA LYS A 377 11.95 -6.71 28.22
C LYS A 377 12.24 -7.53 26.95
N GLU A 378 13.52 -7.74 26.67
CA GLU A 378 13.99 -8.49 25.49
C GLU A 378 13.61 -7.95 24.11
N LEU A 379 13.17 -6.69 23.97
CA LEU A 379 12.89 -6.09 22.64
C LEU A 379 14.06 -6.29 21.66
N TYR A 380 15.30 -6.16 22.14
CA TYR A 380 16.49 -6.38 21.33
C TYR A 380 16.49 -7.75 20.62
N LYS A 381 15.97 -8.81 21.24
CA LYS A 381 15.80 -10.13 20.62
C LYS A 381 14.75 -10.11 19.53
N THR A 382 13.61 -9.44 19.74
CA THR A 382 12.58 -9.24 18.70
C THR A 382 13.21 -8.61 17.46
N LEU A 383 13.97 -7.53 17.63
CA LEU A 383 14.61 -6.82 16.51
C LEU A 383 15.69 -7.67 15.82
N ASN A 384 16.47 -8.43 16.60
CA ASN A 384 17.51 -9.33 16.09
C ASN A 384 16.94 -10.55 15.36
N GLU A 385 15.75 -11.02 15.70
CA GLU A 385 15.18 -12.23 15.08
C GLU A 385 14.23 -11.92 13.92
N ARG A 386 13.71 -10.69 13.87
CA ARG A 386 12.84 -10.22 12.79
C ARG A 386 13.47 -10.48 11.41
N ILE A 387 12.66 -10.96 10.46
CA ILE A 387 13.10 -11.29 9.11
C ILE A 387 13.65 -10.04 8.40
N GLY A 388 12.83 -8.98 8.33
CA GLY A 388 13.23 -7.64 7.90
C GLY A 388 13.94 -6.91 9.03
N ARG A 389 15.27 -6.91 9.00
CA ARG A 389 16.12 -6.34 10.07
C ARG A 389 15.79 -4.87 10.35
N VAL A 390 15.91 -4.49 11.62
CA VAL A 390 15.88 -3.09 12.07
C VAL A 390 17.31 -2.57 12.16
N GLN A 391 17.58 -1.45 11.52
CA GLN A 391 18.91 -0.84 11.42
C GLN A 391 18.88 0.55 12.04
N VAL A 392 19.78 0.80 12.99
CA VAL A 392 19.99 2.13 13.58
C VAL A 392 21.30 2.70 13.03
N ASN A 393 21.23 3.86 12.38
CA ASN A 393 22.40 4.51 11.78
C ASN A 393 22.93 5.63 12.67
N TYR A 394 24.24 5.82 12.70
CA TYR A 394 24.91 6.89 13.45
C TYR A 394 26.20 7.30 12.73
N GLY A 395 26.71 8.49 13.03
CA GLY A 395 28.01 8.94 12.54
C GLY A 395 29.10 8.68 13.58
N VAL A 396 30.29 8.30 13.15
CA VAL A 396 31.49 8.25 14.01
C VAL A 396 32.46 9.32 13.55
N ARG A 397 33.06 10.05 14.48
CA ARG A 397 34.05 11.08 14.14
C ARG A 397 35.46 10.48 14.11
N LYS A 398 36.14 10.51 12.97
CA LYS A 398 37.54 10.10 12.80
C LYS A 398 38.30 11.16 12.05
N ASP A 399 39.46 11.56 12.57
CA ASP A 399 40.36 12.54 11.95
C ASP A 399 39.68 13.86 11.51
N GLY A 400 38.63 14.27 12.24
CA GLY A 400 37.86 15.48 11.95
C GLY A 400 36.69 15.29 10.98
N GLU A 401 36.57 14.13 10.33
CA GLU A 401 35.49 13.76 9.42
C GLU A 401 34.47 12.82 10.08
N PHE A 402 33.25 12.79 9.53
CA PHE A 402 32.23 11.84 9.96
C PHE A 402 32.17 10.64 9.02
N GLU A 403 32.32 9.45 9.57
CA GLU A 403 32.13 8.20 8.87
C GLU A 403 30.76 7.58 9.21
N PRO A 404 30.02 7.08 8.20
CA PRO A 404 28.75 6.43 8.44
C PRO A 404 28.93 5.06 9.10
N ARG A 405 28.08 4.77 10.08
CA ARG A 405 27.97 3.48 10.75
C ARG A 405 26.52 3.08 10.92
N CYS A 406 26.31 1.79 11.13
CA CYS A 406 25.01 1.26 11.51
C CYS A 406 25.13 0.02 12.39
N VAL A 407 24.11 -0.24 13.19
CA VAL A 407 23.95 -1.45 13.97
C VAL A 407 22.62 -2.11 13.58
N THR A 408 22.67 -3.42 13.36
CA THR A 408 21.53 -4.27 12.98
C THR A 408 21.31 -5.45 13.92
N SER A 409 22.18 -5.58 14.92
CA SER A 409 22.12 -6.61 15.96
C SER A 409 22.57 -6.01 17.28
N TYR A 410 21.82 -6.28 18.34
CA TYR A 410 22.02 -5.70 19.67
C TYR A 410 22.25 -6.80 20.69
N GLU A 411 23.15 -6.59 21.65
CA GLU A 411 23.44 -7.61 22.68
C GLU A 411 22.47 -7.53 23.87
N SER A 412 21.87 -6.37 24.09
CA SER A 412 20.92 -6.11 25.18
C SER A 412 19.99 -4.94 24.84
N ASN A 413 18.95 -4.73 25.64
CA ASN A 413 18.12 -3.53 25.56
C ASN A 413 18.95 -2.25 25.84
N GLU A 414 19.94 -2.32 26.72
CA GLU A 414 20.84 -1.19 26.98
C GLU A 414 21.67 -0.84 25.73
N ALA A 415 22.21 -1.84 25.03
CA ALA A 415 22.93 -1.63 23.78
C ALA A 415 22.02 -1.03 22.69
N LEU A 416 20.76 -1.49 22.60
CA LEU A 416 19.74 -0.91 21.73
C LEU A 416 19.45 0.56 22.07
N ILE A 417 19.18 0.86 23.34
CA ILE A 417 18.92 2.22 23.81
C ILE A 417 20.12 3.12 23.51
N ASN A 418 21.34 2.67 23.78
CA ASN A 418 22.55 3.42 23.48
C ASN A 418 22.73 3.66 21.98
N ALA A 419 22.42 2.69 21.11
CA ALA A 419 22.46 2.89 19.67
C ALA A 419 21.44 3.96 19.21
N VAL A 420 20.22 3.94 19.74
CA VAL A 420 19.18 4.95 19.43
C VAL A 420 19.55 6.33 19.98
N ARG A 421 20.11 6.39 21.20
CA ARG A 421 20.67 7.61 21.80
C ARG A 421 21.80 8.18 20.96
N ALA A 422 22.76 7.35 20.54
CA ALA A 422 23.85 7.74 19.65
C ALA A 422 23.31 8.29 18.33
N SER A 423 22.37 7.58 17.71
CA SER A 423 21.71 8.00 16.47
C SER A 423 20.97 9.33 16.59
N SER A 424 20.56 9.72 17.80
CA SER A 424 19.83 10.97 18.08
C SER A 424 20.71 12.04 18.71
N ASN A 425 22.01 11.78 18.90
CA ASN A 425 22.94 12.64 19.63
C ASN A 425 23.34 13.88 18.81
N VAL A 426 22.42 14.84 18.72
CA VAL A 426 22.64 16.11 18.01
C VAL A 426 23.64 16.96 18.81
N PRO A 427 24.82 17.31 18.24
CA PRO A 427 25.82 18.10 18.94
C PRO A 427 25.24 19.40 19.50
N SER A 428 25.61 19.75 20.73
CA SER A 428 25.12 20.92 21.51
C SER A 428 23.70 20.82 22.08
N PHE A 429 22.88 19.85 21.66
CA PHE A 429 21.55 19.62 22.26
C PHE A 429 21.60 18.56 23.36
N PHE A 430 22.47 17.57 23.23
CA PHE A 430 22.77 16.61 24.29
C PHE A 430 23.74 17.22 25.30
N LYS A 431 23.51 16.93 26.59
CA LYS A 431 24.42 17.28 27.70
C LYS A 431 25.71 16.46 27.66
N MET A 432 25.53 15.17 27.34
CA MET A 432 26.58 14.18 27.19
C MET A 432 27.34 14.45 25.89
N GLY A 433 28.64 14.16 25.87
CA GLY A 433 29.46 14.17 24.66
C GLY A 433 29.06 13.05 23.68
N ALA A 434 30.02 12.47 22.98
CA ALA A 434 29.75 11.30 22.14
C ALA A 434 29.21 10.12 22.97
N VAL A 435 28.35 9.29 22.38
CA VAL A 435 27.94 8.01 22.96
C VAL A 435 28.88 6.93 22.44
N VAL A 436 29.45 6.10 23.30
CA VAL A 436 30.39 5.06 22.85
C VAL A 436 29.62 3.83 22.36
N ILE A 437 29.80 3.48 21.09
CA ILE A 437 29.23 2.27 20.47
C ILE A 437 30.39 1.45 19.91
N ASN A 438 30.56 0.20 20.36
CA ASN A 438 31.64 -0.69 19.94
C ASN A 438 33.05 -0.05 20.04
N GLY A 439 33.27 0.78 21.07
CA GLY A 439 34.53 1.49 21.30
C GLY A 439 34.73 2.75 20.45
N GLU A 440 33.79 3.13 19.59
CA GLU A 440 33.84 4.34 18.76
C GLU A 440 32.94 5.45 19.33
N GLU A 441 33.40 6.71 19.26
CA GLU A 441 32.62 7.89 19.62
C GLU A 441 31.54 8.19 18.56
N ALA A 442 30.29 7.93 18.92
CA ALA A 442 29.13 8.04 18.03
C ALA A 442 28.27 9.30 18.28
N TYR A 443 27.76 9.84 17.17
CA TYR A 443 26.96 11.05 17.05
C TYR A 443 25.74 10.81 16.15
N ASP A 444 24.87 11.82 16.05
CA ASP A 444 23.59 11.75 15.33
C ASP A 444 23.69 11.12 13.92
N GLY A 445 22.66 10.34 13.56
CA GLY A 445 22.52 9.65 12.30
C GLY A 445 22.36 10.56 11.08
N LEU A 446 22.17 11.87 11.27
CA LEU A 446 22.34 12.88 10.22
C LEU A 446 23.69 12.74 9.52
N PHE A 447 24.74 12.39 10.28
CA PHE A 447 26.10 12.17 9.79
C PHE A 447 26.33 10.76 9.25
N ALA A 448 25.30 9.90 9.24
CA ALA A 448 25.41 8.51 8.80
C ALA A 448 25.22 8.29 7.29
N ALA A 449 25.13 9.37 6.50
CA ALA A 449 25.10 9.29 5.04
C ALA A 449 25.77 10.52 4.43
N ASN A 450 26.20 10.41 3.18
CA ASN A 450 26.65 11.58 2.41
C ASN A 450 25.54 12.63 2.37
N ASN A 451 25.92 13.91 2.23
CA ASN A 451 25.03 15.09 2.23
C ASN A 451 23.80 14.98 1.31
N PHE A 452 23.84 14.09 0.32
CA PHE A 452 22.76 13.83 -0.62
C PHE A 452 21.49 13.20 0.00
N PHE A 453 21.63 12.27 0.95
CA PHE A 453 20.52 11.54 1.57
C PHE A 453 20.26 11.91 3.04
N VAL A 454 21.05 12.83 3.61
CA VAL A 454 20.77 13.47 4.91
C VAL A 454 20.42 12.44 5.99
N GLY A 455 21.29 11.45 6.19
CA GLY A 455 21.09 10.36 7.14
C GLY A 455 20.16 9.22 6.71
N ALA A 456 19.40 9.30 5.60
CA ALA A 456 18.57 8.20 5.09
C ALA A 456 19.40 7.18 4.29
N THR A 457 20.05 6.25 5.00
CA THR A 457 20.97 5.25 4.43
C THR A 457 20.30 4.23 3.53
N LYS A 458 21.09 3.53 2.69
CA LYS A 458 20.61 2.36 1.98
C LYS A 458 20.38 1.22 2.98
N SER A 459 19.22 0.59 2.90
CA SER A 459 18.78 -0.52 3.77
C SER A 459 18.74 -1.83 2.95
N PRO A 460 18.89 -3.04 3.55
CA PRO A 460 19.09 -4.29 2.83
C PRO A 460 17.84 -4.84 2.11
N GLY A 461 17.39 -4.13 1.08
CA GLY A 461 16.39 -4.57 0.10
C GLY A 461 16.88 -4.33 -1.33
N ARG A 462 16.13 -4.78 -2.34
CA ARG A 462 16.45 -4.48 -3.76
C ARG A 462 16.40 -2.98 -4.04
N ARG A 463 15.48 -2.28 -3.37
CA ARG A 463 15.34 -0.83 -3.40
C ARG A 463 15.10 -0.30 -1.98
N THR A 464 15.58 0.90 -1.69
CA THR A 464 15.26 1.63 -0.46
C THR A 464 14.35 2.81 -0.76
N VAL A 465 13.19 2.85 -0.12
CA VAL A 465 12.28 4.01 -0.08
C VAL A 465 12.64 4.84 1.14
N ARG A 466 12.93 6.12 0.92
CA ARG A 466 13.36 7.03 1.98
C ARG A 466 12.20 7.94 2.37
N PHE A 467 11.76 7.92 3.61
CA PHE A 467 10.82 8.92 4.09
C PHE A 467 11.59 10.08 4.72
N SER A 468 11.34 11.28 4.19
CA SER A 468 12.00 12.50 4.64
C SER A 468 10.94 13.57 4.92
N PRO A 469 10.52 13.75 6.18
CA PRO A 469 9.58 14.82 6.51
C PRO A 469 10.22 16.20 6.33
N MET A 470 11.56 16.29 6.39
CA MET A 470 12.30 17.50 6.09
C MET A 470 12.60 17.60 4.58
N PRO A 471 12.43 18.77 3.93
CA PRO A 471 12.69 19.01 2.52
C PRO A 471 14.17 19.36 2.29
N LEU A 472 15.07 18.53 2.81
CA LEU A 472 16.53 18.68 2.70
C LEU A 472 17.12 17.70 1.67
N GLY A 473 18.32 17.99 1.16
CA GLY A 473 19.06 17.12 0.24
C GLY A 473 18.29 16.83 -1.06
N ILE A 474 18.32 15.56 -1.52
CA ILE A 474 17.58 15.09 -2.70
C ILE A 474 16.07 15.36 -2.61
N GLY A 475 15.53 15.55 -1.40
CA GLY A 475 14.13 15.87 -1.16
C GLY A 475 13.60 16.99 -2.05
N ARG A 476 14.45 17.98 -2.40
CA ARG A 476 14.11 19.13 -3.24
C ARG A 476 13.87 18.79 -4.72
N PHE A 477 14.43 17.70 -5.22
CA PHE A 477 14.42 17.34 -6.65
C PHE A 477 13.29 16.36 -7.05
N ILE A 478 12.45 15.91 -6.11
CA ILE A 478 11.38 14.90 -6.36
C ILE A 478 10.19 15.49 -7.12
N GLY A 479 10.01 16.81 -7.08
CA GLY A 479 8.89 17.50 -7.73
C GLY A 479 8.80 17.27 -9.24
N THR A 480 9.90 16.87 -9.89
CA THR A 480 10.00 16.75 -11.35
C THR A 480 10.40 15.35 -11.87
N SER A 481 10.55 14.34 -11.01
CA SER A 481 10.95 12.98 -11.42
C SER A 481 9.96 11.90 -10.98
N LEU A 482 9.91 10.77 -11.71
CA LEU A 482 9.27 9.52 -11.29
C LEU A 482 10.11 8.73 -10.25
N MET A 483 11.25 9.26 -9.80
CA MET A 483 12.00 8.68 -8.68
C MET A 483 11.16 8.72 -7.39
N ASN A 484 10.37 7.67 -7.19
CA ASN A 484 9.64 7.42 -5.96
C ASN A 484 10.53 6.78 -4.89
N GLY A 485 11.86 6.92 -5.01
CA GLY A 485 12.81 6.46 -4.00
C GLY A 485 12.78 7.29 -2.71
N VAL A 486 12.02 8.39 -2.72
CA VAL A 486 11.86 9.29 -1.58
C VAL A 486 10.40 9.75 -1.48
N ALA A 487 9.85 9.69 -0.27
CA ALA A 487 8.52 10.19 0.08
C ALA A 487 8.66 11.44 0.97
N ASN A 488 8.14 12.58 0.52
CA ASN A 488 8.14 13.85 1.25
C ASN A 488 6.99 14.79 0.82
N SER A 489 6.95 16.01 1.37
CA SER A 489 5.88 16.99 1.14
C SER A 489 5.83 17.51 -0.31
N PHE A 490 6.92 17.44 -1.08
CA PHE A 490 6.93 17.92 -2.47
C PHE A 490 6.08 17.06 -3.42
N LEU A 491 5.70 15.85 -3.01
CA LEU A 491 4.74 15.04 -3.76
C LEU A 491 3.40 15.76 -3.95
N GLN A 492 3.05 16.71 -3.08
CA GLN A 492 1.84 17.52 -3.20
C GLN A 492 1.77 18.33 -4.51
N LYS A 493 2.90 18.69 -5.11
CA LYS A 493 2.95 19.37 -6.42
C LYS A 493 2.28 18.55 -7.54
N LYS A 494 2.06 17.26 -7.31
CA LYS A 494 1.45 16.32 -8.25
C LYS A 494 -0.01 15.98 -7.92
N ASP A 495 -0.62 16.63 -6.92
CA ASP A 495 -1.98 16.30 -6.45
C ASP A 495 -3.03 16.35 -7.57
N MET A 496 -2.91 17.27 -8.54
CA MET A 496 -3.83 17.31 -9.68
C MET A 496 -3.80 16.04 -10.54
N PHE A 497 -2.63 15.40 -10.66
CA PHE A 497 -2.47 14.12 -11.36
C PHE A 497 -2.98 12.96 -10.51
N TYR A 498 -2.72 12.97 -9.20
CA TYR A 498 -3.26 11.97 -8.28
C TYR A 498 -4.79 11.97 -8.24
N ILE A 499 -5.42 13.15 -8.20
CA ILE A 499 -6.88 13.30 -8.25
C ILE A 499 -7.42 12.77 -9.57
N HIS A 500 -6.78 13.09 -10.70
CA HIS A 500 -7.16 12.52 -11.99
C HIS A 500 -7.02 10.99 -12.01
N PHE A 501 -5.91 10.46 -11.51
CA PHE A 501 -5.65 9.02 -11.43
C PHE A 501 -6.70 8.30 -10.59
N ILE A 502 -7.04 8.83 -9.41
CA ILE A 502 -8.11 8.29 -8.55
C ILE A 502 -9.43 8.27 -9.32
N ARG A 503 -9.82 9.36 -9.98
CA ARG A 503 -11.07 9.42 -10.78
C ARG A 503 -11.09 8.40 -11.91
N LEU A 504 -9.99 8.30 -12.65
CA LEU A 504 -9.84 7.34 -13.75
C LEU A 504 -9.97 5.91 -13.23
N LYS A 505 -9.28 5.57 -12.13
CA LYS A 505 -9.31 4.22 -11.56
C LYS A 505 -10.64 3.88 -10.90
N SER A 506 -11.31 4.86 -10.32
CA SER A 506 -12.70 4.76 -9.86
C SER A 506 -13.63 4.43 -11.03
N LEU A 507 -13.47 5.13 -12.17
CA LEU A 507 -14.26 4.89 -13.38
C LEU A 507 -14.01 3.48 -13.92
N ILE A 508 -12.73 3.10 -14.07
CA ILE A 508 -12.33 1.77 -14.54
C ILE A 508 -12.89 0.68 -13.62
N ARG A 509 -12.81 0.85 -12.29
CA ARG A 509 -13.37 -0.12 -11.34
C ARG A 509 -14.89 -0.28 -11.51
N GLN A 510 -15.62 0.81 -11.70
CA GLN A 510 -17.06 0.77 -11.95
C GLN A 510 -17.39 0.10 -13.29
N LEU A 511 -16.64 0.41 -14.36
CA LEU A 511 -16.79 -0.23 -15.67
C LEU A 511 -16.46 -1.73 -15.62
N LEU A 512 -15.41 -2.13 -14.91
CA LEU A 512 -15.06 -3.54 -14.69
C LEU A 512 -16.12 -4.27 -13.86
N THR A 513 -16.68 -3.63 -12.83
CA THR A 513 -17.78 -4.21 -12.06
C THR A 513 -18.99 -4.41 -12.96
N ARG A 514 -19.33 -3.40 -13.77
CA ARG A 514 -20.42 -3.46 -14.74
C ARG A 514 -20.19 -4.53 -15.82
N ARG A 515 -18.95 -4.73 -16.27
CA ARG A 515 -18.55 -5.85 -17.13
C ARG A 515 -18.86 -7.19 -16.48
N MET A 516 -18.52 -7.38 -15.20
CA MET A 516 -18.85 -8.61 -14.48
C MET A 516 -20.37 -8.82 -14.36
N GLU A 517 -21.16 -7.74 -14.24
CA GLU A 517 -22.63 -7.83 -14.26
C GLU A 517 -23.16 -8.30 -15.63
N TYR A 518 -22.65 -7.75 -16.74
CA TYR A 518 -23.02 -8.18 -18.08
C TYR A 518 -22.62 -9.63 -18.37
N LEU A 519 -21.41 -10.04 -17.99
CA LEU A 519 -20.94 -11.42 -18.13
C LEU A 519 -21.83 -12.40 -17.36
N ARG A 520 -22.23 -12.06 -16.13
CA ARG A 520 -23.16 -12.87 -15.32
C ARG A 520 -24.53 -13.04 -15.97
N LEU A 521 -24.95 -12.05 -16.78
CA LEU A 521 -26.23 -12.03 -17.47
C LEU A 521 -26.16 -12.59 -18.90
N ASP A 522 -25.00 -13.08 -19.34
CA ASP A 522 -24.75 -13.53 -20.71
C ASP A 522 -25.10 -12.47 -21.77
N LYS A 523 -24.73 -11.21 -21.48
CA LYS A 523 -25.05 -10.02 -22.31
C LYS A 523 -23.79 -9.31 -22.81
N THR A 524 -22.77 -10.08 -23.20
CA THR A 524 -21.47 -9.58 -23.67
C THR A 524 -21.56 -8.66 -24.88
N GLU A 525 -22.48 -8.92 -25.82
CA GLU A 525 -22.73 -8.04 -26.98
C GLU A 525 -23.27 -6.66 -26.58
N GLN A 526 -24.07 -6.58 -25.50
CA GLN A 526 -24.56 -5.30 -24.99
C GLN A 526 -23.42 -4.50 -24.36
N TRP A 527 -22.54 -5.18 -23.64
CA TRP A 527 -21.32 -4.57 -23.10
C TRP A 527 -20.42 -4.03 -24.21
N ARG A 528 -20.18 -4.81 -25.26
CA ARG A 528 -19.42 -4.39 -26.44
C ARG A 528 -20.00 -3.11 -27.06
N ALA A 529 -21.32 -3.07 -27.27
CA ALA A 529 -21.99 -1.89 -27.80
C ALA A 529 -21.84 -0.66 -26.89
N GLU A 530 -21.85 -0.85 -25.57
CA GLU A 530 -21.63 0.22 -24.58
C GLU A 530 -20.22 0.80 -24.63
N ILE A 531 -19.22 -0.07 -24.81
CA ILE A 531 -17.81 0.33 -25.00
C ILE A 531 -17.62 1.07 -26.32
N GLU A 532 -18.14 0.56 -27.43
CA GLU A 532 -18.08 1.23 -28.74
C GLU A 532 -18.72 2.62 -28.70
N GLN A 533 -19.87 2.74 -28.04
CA GLN A 533 -20.53 4.03 -27.85
C GLN A 533 -19.69 4.98 -26.99
N SER A 534 -19.09 4.48 -25.92
CA SER A 534 -18.20 5.26 -25.04
C SER A 534 -16.97 5.77 -25.79
N ILE A 535 -16.39 4.97 -26.68
CA ILE A 535 -15.28 5.37 -27.57
C ILE A 535 -15.72 6.50 -28.53
N LYS A 536 -16.88 6.35 -29.18
CA LYS A 536 -17.43 7.38 -30.09
C LYS A 536 -17.61 8.71 -29.36
N VAL A 537 -18.20 8.66 -28.17
CA VAL A 537 -18.42 9.84 -27.33
C VAL A 537 -17.11 10.47 -26.89
N TYR A 538 -16.17 9.67 -26.38
CA TYR A 538 -14.82 10.13 -26.03
C TYR A 538 -14.16 10.87 -27.20
N ASN A 539 -14.12 10.25 -28.38
CA ASN A 539 -13.47 10.80 -29.57
C ASN A 539 -14.15 12.10 -30.03
N ALA A 540 -15.49 12.18 -29.98
CA ALA A 540 -16.22 13.39 -30.29
C ALA A 540 -15.84 14.55 -29.34
N ILE A 541 -15.69 14.27 -28.04
CA ILE A 541 -15.25 15.27 -27.05
C ILE A 541 -13.81 15.69 -27.30
N ALA A 542 -12.91 14.73 -27.48
CA ALA A 542 -11.47 14.97 -27.64
C ALA A 542 -11.15 15.77 -28.92
N THR A 543 -11.92 15.55 -29.99
CA THR A 543 -11.72 16.21 -31.31
C THR A 543 -12.52 17.50 -31.50
N SER A 544 -13.53 17.77 -30.66
CA SER A 544 -14.38 18.96 -30.77
C SER A 544 -13.58 20.26 -30.63
N LYS A 545 -13.33 20.92 -31.78
CA LYS A 545 -12.98 22.35 -31.80
C LYS A 545 -14.23 23.13 -31.37
N ARG A 546 -14.05 24.28 -30.70
CA ARG A 546 -15.13 25.14 -30.14
C ARG A 546 -16.32 25.46 -31.08
N SER A 547 -16.25 25.14 -32.38
CA SER A 547 -17.22 25.48 -33.42
C SER A 547 -18.03 24.32 -34.03
N ARG A 548 -17.73 23.04 -33.74
CA ARG A 548 -18.59 21.91 -34.17
C ARG A 548 -19.11 21.19 -32.93
N GLY A 549 -20.40 21.34 -32.65
CA GLY A 549 -21.07 20.64 -31.55
C GLY A 549 -21.01 19.13 -31.74
N ILE A 550 -21.01 18.40 -30.63
CA ILE A 550 -21.15 16.94 -30.63
C ILE A 550 -22.59 16.61 -31.07
N PRO A 551 -22.84 15.60 -31.92
CA PRO A 551 -24.20 15.17 -32.23
C PRO A 551 -24.95 14.84 -30.93
N THR A 552 -25.95 15.65 -30.57
CA THR A 552 -26.68 15.53 -29.30
C THR A 552 -27.31 14.16 -29.13
N GLY A 553 -27.80 13.55 -30.21
CA GLY A 553 -28.38 12.21 -30.20
C GLY A 553 -27.41 11.08 -29.79
N GLU A 554 -26.12 11.18 -30.13
CA GLU A 554 -25.12 10.17 -29.75
C GLU A 554 -24.79 10.24 -28.26
N VAL A 555 -24.73 11.45 -27.69
CA VAL A 555 -24.51 11.68 -26.26
C VAL A 555 -25.72 11.26 -25.45
N GLU A 556 -26.93 11.58 -25.91
CA GLU A 556 -28.17 11.15 -25.25
C GLU A 556 -28.33 9.63 -25.25
N LYS A 557 -28.05 8.97 -26.39
CA LYS A 557 -28.04 7.51 -26.49
C LYS A 557 -27.06 6.89 -25.50
N TRP A 558 -25.83 7.41 -25.44
CA TRP A 558 -24.80 6.95 -24.51
C TRP A 558 -25.17 7.15 -23.04
N MET A 559 -25.70 8.34 -22.68
CA MET A 559 -26.16 8.62 -21.33
C MET A 559 -27.24 7.62 -20.89
N LYS A 560 -28.21 7.35 -21.79
CA LYS A 560 -29.26 6.35 -21.54
C LYS A 560 -28.67 4.97 -21.27
N MET A 561 -27.64 4.55 -22.02
CA MET A 561 -26.98 3.26 -21.81
C MET A 561 -26.31 3.17 -20.43
N LEU A 562 -25.46 4.14 -20.08
CA LEU A 562 -24.73 4.13 -18.81
C LEU A 562 -25.63 4.29 -17.58
N SER A 563 -26.77 4.95 -17.73
CA SER A 563 -27.70 5.18 -16.62
C SER A 563 -28.69 4.02 -16.40
N THR A 564 -28.73 3.06 -17.33
CA THR A 564 -29.54 1.84 -17.21
C THR A 564 -28.70 0.76 -16.55
N LYS A 565 -29.24 0.02 -15.57
CA LYS A 565 -28.51 -1.11 -14.98
C LYS A 565 -28.38 -2.26 -15.99
N PRO A 566 -27.29 -3.04 -15.97
CA PRO A 566 -27.16 -4.17 -16.88
C PRO A 566 -28.33 -5.13 -16.71
N GLY A 567 -28.98 -5.45 -17.83
CA GLY A 567 -30.09 -6.40 -17.85
C GLY A 567 -31.49 -5.80 -17.76
N GLU A 568 -31.65 -4.54 -17.35
CA GLU A 568 -32.96 -3.88 -17.25
C GLU A 568 -33.41 -3.31 -18.60
N THR A 569 -34.71 -3.46 -18.91
CA THR A 569 -35.38 -2.76 -20.01
C THR A 569 -35.95 -1.44 -19.51
N GLN A 570 -35.85 -0.39 -20.33
CA GLN A 570 -36.19 0.98 -19.95
C GLN A 570 -37.66 1.15 -19.52
N SER A 571 -37.89 1.96 -18.49
CA SER A 571 -39.18 2.60 -18.24
C SER A 571 -39.16 4.02 -18.82
N GLU A 572 -40.06 4.34 -19.74
CA GLU A 572 -40.22 5.70 -20.26
C GLU A 572 -40.62 6.67 -19.12
N GLY A 573 -39.86 7.75 -18.94
CA GLY A 573 -40.22 8.86 -18.03
C GLY A 573 -39.55 8.87 -16.65
N ALA A 574 -38.72 7.89 -16.27
CA ALA A 574 -37.98 7.93 -15.01
C ALA A 574 -36.66 8.72 -15.14
N GLN A 575 -36.38 9.62 -14.19
CA GLN A 575 -35.07 10.29 -14.09
C GLN A 575 -33.95 9.26 -13.90
N GLN A 576 -32.77 9.53 -14.45
CA GLN A 576 -31.65 8.59 -14.58
C GLN A 576 -30.59 8.75 -13.48
N ASP A 577 -30.00 7.64 -13.01
CA ASP A 577 -28.78 7.67 -12.19
C ASP A 577 -27.57 7.95 -13.09
N CYS A 578 -27.03 9.16 -12.97
CA CYS A 578 -25.95 9.64 -13.82
C CYS A 578 -24.57 9.58 -13.14
N ALA A 579 -24.39 8.88 -12.01
CA ALA A 579 -23.12 8.88 -11.29
C ALA A 579 -21.93 8.45 -12.18
N LEU A 580 -22.08 7.34 -12.90
CA LEU A 580 -21.05 6.82 -13.81
C LEU A 580 -20.77 7.77 -14.98
N THR A 581 -21.82 8.33 -15.58
CA THR A 581 -21.70 9.34 -16.64
C THR A 581 -20.97 10.58 -16.12
N LYS A 582 -21.33 11.12 -14.94
CA LYS A 582 -20.67 12.28 -14.32
C LYS A 582 -19.17 12.02 -14.14
N LEU A 583 -18.80 10.84 -13.62
CA LEU A 583 -17.41 10.45 -13.44
C LEU A 583 -16.66 10.33 -14.77
N PHE A 584 -17.27 9.72 -15.79
CA PHE A 584 -16.71 9.66 -17.15
C PHE A 584 -16.37 11.06 -17.68
N ARG A 585 -17.31 12.01 -17.54
CA ARG A 585 -17.10 13.40 -17.98
C ARG A 585 -15.95 14.07 -17.23
N LEU A 586 -15.85 13.84 -15.93
CA LEU A 586 -14.77 14.38 -15.10
C LEU A 586 -13.41 13.86 -15.52
N VAL A 587 -13.31 12.56 -15.84
CA VAL A 587 -12.06 11.96 -16.34
C VAL A 587 -11.64 12.60 -17.64
N VAL A 588 -12.53 12.68 -18.64
CA VAL A 588 -12.21 13.31 -19.94
C VAL A 588 -11.87 14.80 -19.78
N ALA A 589 -12.58 15.52 -18.91
CA ALA A 589 -12.28 16.92 -18.62
C ALA A 589 -10.91 17.09 -17.96
N SER A 590 -10.54 16.18 -17.06
CA SER A 590 -9.22 16.13 -16.42
C SER A 590 -8.11 15.84 -17.44
N GLU A 591 -8.26 14.84 -18.31
CA GLU A 591 -7.27 14.54 -19.36
C GLU A 591 -7.03 15.74 -20.28
N ARG A 592 -8.10 16.43 -20.69
CA ARG A 592 -8.02 17.66 -21.49
C ARG A 592 -7.34 18.80 -20.75
N ALA A 593 -7.66 19.00 -19.47
CA ALA A 593 -7.07 20.06 -18.64
C ALA A 593 -5.58 19.82 -18.38
N LEU A 594 -5.19 18.57 -18.15
CA LEU A 594 -3.83 18.14 -17.89
C LEU A 594 -3.00 17.97 -19.18
N LYS A 595 -3.65 17.99 -20.34
CA LYS A 595 -3.06 17.73 -21.68
C LYS A 595 -2.39 16.35 -21.75
N ILE A 596 -3.06 15.36 -21.20
CA ILE A 596 -2.64 13.96 -21.20
C ILE A 596 -3.29 13.25 -22.41
N GLY A 597 -2.54 12.39 -23.09
CA GLY A 597 -2.98 11.66 -24.28
C GLY A 597 -1.83 10.92 -24.95
N THR A 598 -2.12 9.91 -25.79
CA THR A 598 -1.11 9.03 -26.41
C THR A 598 -0.03 9.74 -27.23
N GLY A 599 -0.35 10.91 -27.80
CA GLY A 599 0.59 11.78 -28.51
C GLY A 599 1.25 12.86 -27.66
N SER A 600 0.94 12.93 -26.36
CA SER A 600 1.46 13.94 -25.46
C SER A 600 2.85 13.59 -24.97
N LYS A 601 3.69 14.62 -24.78
CA LYS A 601 4.94 14.54 -24.02
C LYS A 601 4.71 14.04 -22.60
N ARG A 602 3.50 14.20 -22.07
CA ARG A 602 3.19 13.75 -20.71
C ARG A 602 2.91 12.26 -20.62
N HIS A 603 2.86 11.51 -21.73
CA HIS A 603 2.47 10.09 -21.86
C HIS A 603 3.60 9.14 -22.22
N ALA A 604 3.58 7.92 -21.66
CA ALA A 604 4.54 6.86 -22.01
C ALA A 604 4.54 6.57 -23.52
N GLY A 605 3.38 6.57 -24.17
CA GLY A 605 3.22 6.49 -25.63
C GLY A 605 3.79 7.68 -26.43
N GLY A 606 4.15 8.78 -25.75
CA GLY A 606 4.92 9.88 -26.32
C GLY A 606 6.38 9.50 -26.60
N TYR A 607 6.90 8.44 -25.96
CA TYR A 607 8.22 7.90 -26.26
C TYR A 607 8.20 7.22 -27.64
N LYS A 608 9.04 7.66 -28.60
CA LYS A 608 9.02 7.17 -29.99
C LYS A 608 10.22 6.33 -30.41
N GLU A 609 11.30 6.34 -29.64
CA GLU A 609 12.48 5.53 -29.94
C GLU A 609 12.24 4.05 -29.61
N LYS A 610 13.04 3.17 -30.22
CA LYS A 610 13.03 1.74 -29.89
C LYS A 610 13.54 1.54 -28.46
N LEU A 611 12.87 0.69 -27.70
CA LEU A 611 13.29 0.38 -26.33
C LEU A 611 14.54 -0.50 -26.29
N GLY A 612 14.76 -1.34 -27.31
CA GLY A 612 15.89 -2.26 -27.39
C GLY A 612 15.93 -3.26 -26.23
N SER A 613 17.08 -3.92 -26.05
CA SER A 613 17.39 -4.72 -24.85
C SER A 613 17.72 -3.87 -23.60
N GLY A 614 17.45 -2.56 -23.63
CA GLY A 614 17.74 -1.64 -22.55
C GLY A 614 16.90 -1.91 -21.30
N ASN A 615 17.47 -1.62 -20.11
CA ASN A 615 16.70 -1.68 -18.87
C ASN A 615 15.76 -0.47 -18.78
N ILE A 616 14.47 -0.70 -19.05
CA ILE A 616 13.37 0.27 -18.94
C ILE A 616 13.54 1.12 -17.68
N LEU A 617 13.66 0.53 -16.49
CA LEU A 617 13.80 1.31 -15.25
C LEU A 617 15.04 2.19 -15.22
N ARG A 618 16.22 1.67 -15.60
CA ARG A 618 17.45 2.48 -15.62
C ARG A 618 17.28 3.71 -16.52
N THR A 619 16.48 3.58 -17.57
CA THR A 619 16.14 4.65 -18.49
C THR A 619 15.21 5.71 -17.86
N PHE A 620 14.22 5.32 -17.04
CA PHE A 620 13.24 6.23 -16.44
C PHE A 620 13.58 6.74 -15.03
N THR A 621 14.51 6.10 -14.33
CA THR A 621 14.87 6.43 -12.94
C THR A 621 16.11 7.32 -12.81
N ASP A 622 16.76 7.71 -13.91
CA ASP A 622 17.93 8.58 -13.88
C ASP A 622 17.51 10.06 -13.69
N PRO A 623 17.69 10.65 -12.51
CA PRO A 623 17.26 12.03 -12.23
C PRO A 623 18.07 13.06 -13.03
N THR A 624 19.23 12.67 -13.59
CA THR A 624 20.06 13.56 -14.42
C THR A 624 19.58 13.64 -15.88
N LYS A 625 18.59 12.81 -16.24
CA LYS A 625 17.98 12.75 -17.58
C LYS A 625 16.49 13.06 -17.52
N SER A 626 16.13 14.17 -16.86
CA SER A 626 14.74 14.56 -16.60
C SER A 626 13.87 14.75 -17.86
N ASP A 627 14.49 14.96 -19.02
CA ASP A 627 13.84 14.97 -20.33
C ASP A 627 14.34 13.80 -21.17
N TYR A 628 13.70 12.64 -21.05
CA TYR A 628 13.99 11.54 -21.96
C TYR A 628 13.28 11.80 -23.29
N ASN A 629 14.01 12.36 -24.26
CA ASN A 629 13.53 12.70 -25.60
C ASN A 629 12.23 13.54 -25.60
N GLY A 630 12.09 14.41 -24.60
CA GLY A 630 10.96 15.30 -24.45
C GLY A 630 9.70 14.65 -23.85
N VAL A 631 9.78 13.49 -23.20
CA VAL A 631 8.66 12.91 -22.43
C VAL A 631 8.76 13.29 -20.94
N GLU A 632 7.75 14.01 -20.45
CA GLU A 632 7.51 14.36 -19.05
C GLU A 632 6.74 13.23 -18.35
N PHE A 633 7.44 12.20 -17.89
CA PHE A 633 6.86 11.04 -17.21
C PHE A 633 6.14 11.34 -15.88
N LEU A 634 6.15 12.60 -15.44
CA LEU A 634 5.51 13.07 -14.21
C LEU A 634 4.00 12.90 -14.15
N SER A 635 3.36 12.60 -15.28
CA SER A 635 1.96 12.95 -15.49
C SER A 635 1.08 11.82 -16.01
N THR A 636 1.61 10.66 -16.44
CA THR A 636 0.75 9.74 -17.20
C THR A 636 0.24 8.50 -16.53
N PRO A 637 -1.09 8.46 -16.32
CA PRO A 637 -1.82 7.23 -16.38
C PRO A 637 -1.99 6.76 -17.82
N HIS A 638 -2.21 5.45 -17.96
CA HIS A 638 -2.96 4.88 -19.06
C HIS A 638 -4.28 5.65 -19.23
N THR A 639 -4.57 6.16 -20.43
CA THR A 639 -5.75 7.03 -20.64
C THR A 639 -7.05 6.24 -20.72
N LEU A 640 -8.18 6.91 -20.50
CA LEU A 640 -9.49 6.28 -20.62
C LEU A 640 -9.70 5.68 -22.02
N ILE A 641 -9.26 6.35 -23.08
CA ILE A 641 -9.41 5.85 -24.45
C ILE A 641 -8.58 4.60 -24.72
N GLU A 642 -7.37 4.51 -24.15
CA GLU A 642 -6.56 3.29 -24.29
C GLU A 642 -7.21 2.12 -23.55
N TRP A 643 -7.75 2.37 -22.36
CA TRP A 643 -8.49 1.35 -21.62
C TRP A 643 -9.72 0.86 -22.38
N LEU A 644 -10.54 1.78 -22.90
CA LEU A 644 -11.73 1.45 -23.70
C LEU A 644 -11.38 0.70 -24.98
N SER A 645 -10.29 1.11 -25.65
CA SER A 645 -9.84 0.46 -26.89
C SER A 645 -9.34 -0.96 -26.62
N TYR A 646 -8.62 -1.16 -25.51
CA TYR A 646 -8.21 -2.50 -25.10
C TYR A 646 -9.41 -3.36 -24.71
N GLU A 647 -10.38 -2.82 -23.95
CA GLU A 647 -11.59 -3.57 -23.56
C GLU A 647 -12.36 -4.08 -24.78
N LEU A 648 -12.46 -3.26 -25.84
CA LEU A 648 -13.14 -3.66 -27.06
C LEU A 648 -12.49 -4.87 -27.74
N VAL A 649 -11.15 -4.93 -27.73
CA VAL A 649 -10.38 -6.07 -28.27
C VAL A 649 -10.43 -7.26 -27.31
N TYR A 650 -10.38 -7.00 -26.01
CA TYR A 650 -10.40 -8.00 -24.96
C TYR A 650 -11.70 -8.82 -24.95
N VAL A 651 -12.82 -8.20 -25.31
CA VAL A 651 -14.14 -8.84 -25.37
C VAL A 651 -14.36 -9.62 -26.67
N SER A 652 -13.55 -9.41 -27.72
CA SER A 652 -13.76 -10.04 -29.03
C SER A 652 -13.23 -11.49 -29.17
N ASP A 653 -12.83 -12.15 -28.07
CA ASP A 653 -12.41 -13.57 -28.03
C ASP A 653 -11.44 -13.97 -29.17
N GLU A 654 -10.33 -13.25 -29.31
CA GLU A 654 -9.21 -13.76 -30.13
C GLU A 654 -8.51 -14.90 -29.36
N GLU A 655 -8.29 -16.04 -30.03
CA GLU A 655 -7.67 -17.23 -29.44
C GLU A 655 -6.39 -16.89 -28.67
N LEU A 656 -6.25 -17.47 -27.47
CA LEU A 656 -5.05 -17.40 -26.66
C LEU A 656 -3.84 -17.95 -27.44
N SER A 657 -2.80 -17.12 -27.52
CA SER A 657 -1.56 -17.45 -28.20
C SER A 657 -0.82 -18.64 -27.58
N LYS A 658 -0.05 -19.34 -28.42
CA LYS A 658 0.82 -20.47 -28.05
C LYS A 658 2.29 -20.09 -27.82
N ASN A 659 2.68 -18.81 -27.99
CA ASN A 659 4.06 -18.37 -27.83
C ASN A 659 4.29 -17.70 -26.44
N PRO A 660 5.36 -18.07 -25.70
CA PRO A 660 5.80 -17.40 -24.47
C PRO A 660 5.78 -15.86 -24.47
N ALA A 661 6.19 -15.21 -25.55
CA ALA A 661 6.22 -13.75 -25.62
C ALA A 661 4.82 -13.13 -25.61
N GLU A 662 3.90 -13.70 -26.39
CA GLU A 662 2.52 -13.25 -26.45
C GLU A 662 1.77 -13.53 -25.14
N GLU A 663 2.08 -14.64 -24.48
CA GLU A 663 1.56 -14.97 -23.15
C GLU A 663 2.03 -13.98 -22.06
N GLU A 664 3.30 -13.57 -22.08
CA GLU A 664 3.80 -12.51 -21.20
C GLU A 664 3.11 -11.17 -21.53
N ILE A 665 3.01 -10.80 -22.81
CA ILE A 665 2.30 -9.58 -23.25
C ILE A 665 0.85 -9.57 -22.76
N ASN A 666 0.12 -10.66 -22.94
CA ASN A 666 -1.29 -10.77 -22.55
C ASN A 666 -1.45 -10.64 -21.03
N THR A 667 -0.59 -11.31 -20.26
CA THR A 667 -0.62 -11.19 -18.80
C THR A 667 -0.32 -9.76 -18.35
N LEU A 668 0.66 -9.08 -18.95
CA LEU A 668 0.98 -7.69 -18.62
C LEU A 668 -0.14 -6.72 -19.02
N LYS A 669 -0.80 -6.94 -20.17
CA LYS A 669 -1.97 -6.16 -20.60
C LYS A 669 -3.14 -6.35 -19.65
N ASP A 670 -3.40 -7.58 -19.21
CA ASP A 670 -4.46 -7.88 -18.24
C ASP A 670 -4.20 -7.21 -16.89
N ILE A 671 -2.95 -7.21 -16.42
CA ILE A 671 -2.57 -6.45 -15.23
C ILE A 671 -2.85 -4.96 -15.47
N LEU A 672 -2.33 -4.35 -16.54
CA LEU A 672 -2.53 -2.93 -16.84
C LEU A 672 -4.02 -2.54 -16.88
N HIS A 673 -4.84 -3.41 -17.46
CA HIS A 673 -6.28 -3.21 -17.63
C HIS A 673 -7.07 -3.31 -16.32
N HIS A 674 -6.67 -4.22 -15.41
CA HIS A 674 -7.37 -4.49 -14.15
C HIS A 674 -6.71 -3.84 -12.92
N LEU A 675 -5.54 -3.22 -13.06
CA LEU A 675 -4.81 -2.62 -11.94
C LEU A 675 -5.56 -1.43 -11.35
N THR A 676 -5.93 -1.54 -10.08
CA THR A 676 -6.54 -0.46 -9.30
C THR A 676 -5.77 -0.23 -7.98
N PRO A 677 -5.55 1.02 -7.56
CA PRO A 677 -5.04 1.32 -6.23
C PRO A 677 -6.12 1.02 -5.16
N PRO A 678 -5.77 1.05 -3.86
CA PRO A 678 -6.75 1.02 -2.79
C PRO A 678 -7.84 2.08 -2.99
N ALA A 679 -9.10 1.71 -2.76
CA ALA A 679 -10.25 2.57 -3.03
C ALA A 679 -10.68 3.43 -1.83
N SER A 680 -9.87 3.42 -0.76
CA SER A 680 -10.13 4.27 0.38
C SER A 680 -8.84 4.74 1.06
N PHE A 681 -8.98 5.79 1.85
CA PHE A 681 -7.95 6.29 2.72
C PHE A 681 -8.54 6.67 4.08
N THR A 682 -7.92 6.20 5.15
CA THR A 682 -8.41 6.41 6.52
C THR A 682 -7.56 7.43 7.26
N TYR A 683 -8.20 8.41 7.89
CA TYR A 683 -7.64 9.32 8.87
C TYR A 683 -8.02 8.89 10.28
N HIS A 684 -7.17 9.22 11.24
CA HIS A 684 -7.39 8.82 12.63
C HIS A 684 -7.64 10.01 13.56
N PHE A 685 -7.01 11.16 13.32
CA PHE A 685 -7.08 12.27 14.25
C PHE A 685 -7.73 13.52 13.68
N THR A 686 -7.88 13.62 12.36
CA THR A 686 -8.57 14.73 11.71
C THR A 686 -9.73 14.26 10.84
N ASP A 687 -10.81 15.04 10.84
CA ASP A 687 -12.04 14.77 10.09
C ASP A 687 -12.03 15.31 8.66
N PHE A 688 -10.87 15.81 8.19
CA PHE A 688 -10.83 16.56 6.94
C PHE A 688 -10.80 15.65 5.68
N PRO A 689 -11.74 15.82 4.73
CA PRO A 689 -12.01 14.84 3.66
C PRO A 689 -11.18 15.04 2.38
N PHE A 690 -10.02 15.69 2.45
CA PHE A 690 -9.07 15.78 1.33
C PHE A 690 -7.72 15.23 1.80
N ILE A 691 -6.79 14.90 0.87
CA ILE A 691 -5.44 14.30 1.10
C ILE A 691 -4.52 15.16 2.03
N ILE A 692 -5.08 16.01 2.87
CA ILE A 692 -4.51 16.87 3.91
C ILE A 692 -3.49 17.89 3.43
N LEU A 693 -3.63 19.02 4.12
CA LEU A 693 -2.95 20.29 4.05
C LEU A 693 -1.45 20.12 4.31
N SER A 694 -0.63 20.31 3.28
CA SER A 694 0.79 20.56 3.50
C SER A 694 1.10 21.95 2.95
N GLY A 695 0.90 22.99 3.77
CA GLY A 695 1.66 24.24 3.57
C GLY A 695 3.18 23.98 3.63
N LEU A 696 3.57 22.78 4.08
CA LEU A 696 4.94 22.27 4.11
C LEU A 696 5.65 22.31 2.76
N SER A 697 4.94 22.16 1.64
CA SER A 697 5.56 22.22 0.31
C SER A 697 5.95 23.65 -0.12
N THR A 698 5.32 24.67 0.48
CA THR A 698 5.66 26.10 0.27
C THR A 698 6.70 26.61 1.26
N LEU A 699 7.05 25.83 2.30
CA LEU A 699 8.09 26.17 3.26
C LEU A 699 9.47 25.77 2.71
N GLU A 700 10.24 26.75 2.24
CA GLU A 700 11.55 26.51 1.62
C GLU A 700 12.57 25.87 2.59
N ASN A 701 12.37 26.03 3.91
CA ASN A 701 13.25 25.51 4.96
C ASN A 701 12.45 25.03 6.18
N MET A 702 12.06 23.74 6.20
CA MET A 702 11.74 23.08 7.47
C MET A 702 13.07 22.74 8.17
N VAL A 703 13.42 23.55 9.16
CA VAL A 703 14.48 23.24 10.13
C VAL A 703 13.96 22.12 11.04
N PRO A 704 14.79 21.17 11.51
CA PRO A 704 14.36 20.25 12.55
C PRO A 704 13.73 21.05 13.69
N SER A 705 12.45 20.81 13.98
CA SER A 705 11.83 21.38 15.15
C SER A 705 12.52 20.71 16.34
N PHE A 706 13.34 21.49 17.05
CA PHE A 706 13.84 21.17 18.38
C PHE A 706 12.97 21.79 19.47
N TYR A 707 11.96 22.59 19.08
CA TYR A 707 11.00 23.21 19.96
C TYR A 707 9.61 22.85 19.46
N PRO A 708 8.86 22.02 20.21
CA PRO A 708 7.47 21.75 19.90
C PRO A 708 6.66 23.05 19.96
N ALA A 709 5.74 23.23 19.00
CA ALA A 709 4.63 24.18 19.12
C ALA A 709 3.42 23.42 19.69
N GLU A 710 2.41 24.14 20.21
CA GLU A 710 1.23 23.59 20.92
C GLU A 710 0.85 22.16 20.48
N THR A 711 0.60 21.28 21.47
CA THR A 711 0.32 19.83 21.35
C THR A 711 -0.68 19.44 20.26
N HIS A 712 -1.50 20.40 19.84
CA HIS A 712 -2.56 20.32 18.85
C HIS A 712 -2.04 20.09 17.41
N THR A 713 -0.72 20.09 17.19
CA THR A 713 -0.09 19.82 15.89
C THR A 713 0.38 18.38 15.69
N GLY A 714 0.75 17.65 16.75
CA GLY A 714 1.37 16.32 16.64
C GLY A 714 0.48 15.28 15.95
N ARG A 715 -0.78 15.16 16.38
CA ARG A 715 -1.76 14.24 15.81
C ARG A 715 -2.12 14.58 14.35
N HIS A 716 -2.11 15.87 13.99
CA HIS A 716 -2.27 16.29 12.60
C HIS A 716 -1.04 15.91 11.75
N LEU A 717 0.19 16.02 12.29
CA LEU A 717 1.40 15.57 11.61
C LEU A 717 1.37 14.06 11.33
N PHE A 718 0.77 13.26 12.22
CA PHE A 718 0.51 11.84 11.96
C PHE A 718 -0.36 11.64 10.71
N ASP A 719 -1.53 12.28 10.63
CA ASP A 719 -2.40 12.14 9.46
C ASP A 719 -1.78 12.75 8.19
N THR A 720 -0.91 13.76 8.33
CA THR A 720 -0.07 14.29 7.24
C THR A 720 0.91 13.23 6.73
N GLY A 721 1.57 12.50 7.63
CA GLY A 721 2.44 11.37 7.31
C GLY A 721 1.71 10.27 6.55
N ARG A 722 0.49 9.91 7.00
CA ARG A 722 -0.39 8.97 6.27
C ARG A 722 -0.68 9.46 4.86
N ALA A 723 -1.02 10.74 4.70
CA ALA A 723 -1.33 11.32 3.41
C ALA A 723 -0.12 11.39 2.46
N MET A 724 1.09 11.61 2.99
CA MET A 724 2.33 11.48 2.22
C MET A 724 2.58 10.04 1.77
N GLY A 725 2.23 9.06 2.60
CA GLY A 725 2.19 7.65 2.24
C GLY A 725 1.26 7.37 1.06
N LEU A 726 0.04 7.90 1.08
CA LEU A 726 -0.92 7.80 -0.03
C LEU A 726 -0.36 8.44 -1.31
N ARG A 727 0.20 9.65 -1.23
CA ARG A 727 0.80 10.32 -2.41
C ARG A 727 1.93 9.50 -3.02
N TRP A 728 2.82 8.95 -2.19
CA TRP A 728 3.91 8.08 -2.64
C TRP A 728 3.35 6.82 -3.31
N LEU A 729 2.34 6.20 -2.71
CA LEU A 729 1.68 5.02 -3.27
C LEU A 729 1.07 5.30 -4.64
N LEU A 730 0.31 6.39 -4.80
CA LEU A 730 -0.30 6.74 -6.09
C LEU A 730 0.78 6.98 -7.15
N ALA A 731 1.91 7.57 -6.78
CA ALA A 731 3.05 7.71 -7.66
C ALA A 731 3.68 6.36 -8.05
N GLU A 732 3.74 5.38 -7.14
CA GLU A 732 4.20 4.01 -7.44
C GLU A 732 3.28 3.30 -8.44
N TYR A 733 1.97 3.43 -8.28
CA TYR A 733 1.01 2.88 -9.24
C TYR A 733 1.16 3.49 -10.64
N ILE A 734 1.28 4.81 -10.73
CA ILE A 734 1.49 5.50 -12.00
C ILE A 734 2.82 5.05 -12.65
N ALA A 735 3.89 4.93 -11.86
CA ALA A 735 5.17 4.44 -12.36
C ALA A 735 5.09 2.98 -12.84
N PHE A 736 4.32 2.14 -12.16
CA PHE A 736 4.12 0.75 -12.55
C PHE A 736 3.33 0.63 -13.86
N GLU A 737 2.28 1.42 -14.05
CA GLU A 737 1.53 1.44 -15.33
C GLU A 737 2.38 1.87 -16.50
N ASN A 738 3.21 2.90 -16.30
CA ASN A 738 4.16 3.33 -17.32
C ASN A 738 5.17 2.22 -17.64
N TRP A 739 5.66 1.51 -16.64
CA TRP A 739 6.54 0.36 -16.86
C TRP A 739 5.83 -0.78 -17.60
N LEU A 740 4.58 -1.12 -17.24
CA LEU A 740 3.79 -2.14 -17.92
C LEU A 740 3.60 -1.78 -19.39
N TYR A 741 3.16 -0.56 -19.67
CA TYR A 741 2.95 -0.06 -21.04
C TYR A 741 4.22 -0.20 -21.89
N LEU A 742 5.35 0.26 -21.35
CA LEU A 742 6.62 0.22 -22.07
C LEU A 742 7.15 -1.21 -22.21
N ARG A 743 6.97 -2.08 -21.21
CA ARG A 743 7.36 -3.49 -21.32
C ARG A 743 6.53 -4.23 -22.36
N ILE A 744 5.23 -4.00 -22.42
CA ILE A 744 4.35 -4.54 -23.46
C ILE A 744 4.85 -4.12 -24.83
N ARG A 745 5.18 -2.83 -25.00
CA ARG A 745 5.74 -2.32 -26.25
C ARG A 745 7.10 -2.95 -26.58
N GLN A 746 8.01 -3.04 -25.62
CA GLN A 746 9.33 -3.66 -25.80
C GLN A 746 9.19 -5.09 -26.30
N LEU A 747 8.30 -5.89 -25.72
CA LEU A 747 8.05 -7.26 -26.14
C LEU A 747 7.34 -7.37 -27.48
N THR A 748 6.53 -6.38 -27.84
CA THR A 748 5.91 -6.31 -29.17
C THR A 748 6.94 -5.99 -30.24
N GLU A 749 7.92 -5.14 -29.93
CA GLU A 749 9.02 -4.77 -30.83
C GLU A 749 10.10 -5.87 -30.94
N GLU A 750 10.39 -6.54 -29.83
CA GLU A 750 11.46 -7.54 -29.65
C GLU A 750 10.96 -8.72 -28.79
N PRO A 751 10.17 -9.65 -29.37
CA PRO A 751 9.56 -10.79 -28.66
C PRO A 751 10.57 -11.70 -27.97
N GLU A 752 11.80 -11.81 -28.49
CA GLU A 752 12.90 -12.62 -27.94
C GLU A 752 13.37 -12.16 -26.55
N LEU A 753 12.99 -10.95 -26.13
CA LEU A 753 13.23 -10.44 -24.79
C LEU A 753 12.24 -10.98 -23.75
N ALA A 754 11.31 -11.86 -24.15
CA ALA A 754 10.36 -12.49 -23.26
C ALA A 754 11.07 -13.25 -22.14
N THR A 755 10.66 -12.94 -20.90
CA THR A 755 11.14 -13.61 -19.71
C THR A 755 10.76 -15.10 -19.76
N LEU A 756 9.54 -15.41 -20.23
CA LEU A 756 9.07 -16.80 -20.36
C LEU A 756 9.86 -17.62 -21.40
N GLU A 757 10.51 -16.99 -22.38
CA GLU A 757 11.41 -17.66 -23.34
C GLU A 757 12.81 -17.83 -22.74
N TRP A 758 13.39 -16.76 -22.18
CA TRP A 758 14.70 -16.78 -21.52
C TRP A 758 14.77 -17.76 -20.34
N GLN A 759 13.65 -17.94 -19.62
CA GLN A 759 13.51 -18.87 -18.50
C GLN A 759 13.63 -20.35 -18.92
N LYS A 760 13.49 -20.71 -20.20
CA LYS A 760 13.74 -22.08 -20.69
C LYS A 760 15.24 -22.37 -20.89
N VAL A 761 16.08 -21.34 -20.99
CA VAL A 761 17.44 -21.46 -21.54
C VAL A 761 18.55 -21.20 -20.51
N THR A 762 18.26 -20.67 -19.31
CA THR A 762 19.32 -20.13 -18.44
C THR A 762 19.36 -20.69 -17.01
N PRO A 763 20.25 -21.68 -16.72
CA PRO A 763 20.48 -22.21 -15.38
C PRO A 763 21.25 -21.28 -14.41
N ARG A 764 21.66 -20.07 -14.85
CA ARG A 764 22.66 -19.26 -14.12
C ARG A 764 22.11 -18.45 -12.94
N ALA A 765 20.82 -18.13 -12.91
CA ALA A 765 20.25 -17.28 -11.85
C ALA A 765 20.15 -18.01 -10.48
N THR A 766 20.15 -19.35 -10.48
CA THR A 766 20.10 -20.17 -9.25
C THR A 766 21.48 -20.31 -8.59
N GLN A 767 22.58 -20.26 -9.34
CA GLN A 767 23.92 -20.45 -8.77
C GLN A 767 24.37 -19.31 -7.83
N GLU A 768 24.07 -18.06 -8.13
CA GLU A 768 24.36 -16.92 -7.22
C GLU A 768 23.43 -16.88 -6.01
N ALA A 769 22.20 -17.42 -6.13
CA ALA A 769 21.27 -17.54 -5.00
C ALA A 769 21.64 -18.67 -4.03
N HIS A 770 22.25 -19.75 -4.55
CA HIS A 770 22.78 -20.86 -3.74
C HIS A 770 24.20 -20.59 -3.18
N ALA A 771 24.88 -19.53 -3.64
CA ALA A 771 26.25 -19.23 -3.22
C ALA A 771 26.39 -18.78 -1.74
N HIS A 772 25.28 -18.60 -1.02
CA HIS A 772 25.26 -18.31 0.40
C HIS A 772 24.25 -19.23 1.10
N ASN A 773 24.65 -19.92 2.18
CA ASN A 773 23.84 -20.79 3.04
C ASN A 773 22.69 -20.06 3.79
N VAL A 774 22.05 -19.06 3.18
CA VAL A 774 20.99 -18.25 3.78
C VAL A 774 19.64 -18.80 3.34
N GLU A 775 18.87 -19.25 4.31
CA GLU A 775 17.51 -19.74 4.08
C GLU A 775 16.64 -18.68 3.37
N PRO A 776 15.89 -19.06 2.32
CA PRO A 776 14.98 -18.17 1.62
C PRO A 776 13.96 -17.46 2.51
N LEU A 777 13.66 -16.18 2.23
CA LEU A 777 12.73 -15.37 3.03
C LEU A 777 11.32 -15.97 3.18
N HIS A 778 10.80 -16.59 2.12
CA HIS A 778 9.49 -17.24 2.16
C HIS A 778 9.45 -18.46 3.07
N ILE A 779 10.55 -19.22 3.18
CA ILE A 779 10.69 -20.35 4.12
C ILE A 779 10.78 -19.80 5.55
N ARG A 780 11.65 -18.80 5.78
CA ARG A 780 11.76 -18.12 7.09
C ARG A 780 10.40 -17.60 7.58
N GLN A 781 9.60 -17.00 6.69
CA GLN A 781 8.24 -16.57 7.02
C GLN A 781 7.31 -17.75 7.27
N TYR A 782 7.35 -18.78 6.41
CA TYR A 782 6.54 -19.99 6.59
C TYR A 782 6.78 -20.64 7.96
N ASP A 783 8.03 -20.78 8.39
CA ASP A 783 8.36 -21.41 9.68
C ASP A 783 7.86 -20.59 10.87
N ARG A 784 7.94 -19.25 10.77
CA ARG A 784 7.37 -18.33 11.76
C ARG A 784 5.86 -18.52 11.89
N LEU A 785 5.14 -18.52 10.78
CA LEU A 785 3.70 -18.72 10.75
C LEU A 785 3.30 -20.13 11.22
N ASN A 786 4.05 -21.15 10.81
CA ASN A 786 3.85 -22.53 11.26
C ASN A 786 4.02 -22.64 12.78
N SER A 787 5.01 -21.95 13.37
CA SER A 787 5.16 -21.87 14.83
C SER A 787 3.95 -21.22 15.50
N THR A 788 3.39 -20.15 14.93
CA THR A 788 2.17 -19.53 15.45
C THR A 788 1.00 -20.50 15.41
N VAL A 789 0.72 -21.08 14.24
CA VAL A 789 -0.43 -22.00 14.05
C VAL A 789 -0.30 -23.23 14.95
N ASN A 790 0.91 -23.76 15.12
CA ASN A 790 1.16 -24.91 16.00
C ASN A 790 0.94 -24.61 17.49
N LEU A 791 1.06 -23.35 17.92
CA LEU A 791 0.77 -22.92 19.29
C LEU A 791 -0.72 -22.64 19.51
N MET A 792 -1.52 -22.50 18.45
CA MET A 792 -2.95 -22.26 18.55
C MET A 792 -3.71 -23.55 18.87
N ARG A 793 -4.87 -23.40 19.53
CA ARG A 793 -5.84 -24.50 19.68
C ARG A 793 -6.42 -24.86 18.32
N LYS A 794 -6.43 -26.16 17.99
CA LYS A 794 -6.96 -26.66 16.72
C LYS A 794 -8.42 -26.24 16.54
N GLU A 795 -9.21 -26.30 17.61
CA GLU A 795 -10.63 -25.94 17.61
C GLU A 795 -10.83 -24.47 17.22
N ARG A 796 -9.94 -23.58 17.67
CA ARG A 796 -10.00 -22.15 17.33
C ARG A 796 -9.58 -21.87 15.89
N VAL A 797 -8.61 -22.62 15.36
CA VAL A 797 -8.25 -22.53 13.94
C VAL A 797 -9.44 -22.95 13.07
N TYR A 798 -10.13 -24.04 13.43
CA TYR A 798 -11.34 -24.48 12.72
C TYR A 798 -12.49 -23.49 12.82
N GLU A 799 -12.72 -22.90 14.00
CA GLU A 799 -13.73 -21.84 14.19
C GLU A 799 -13.46 -20.63 13.27
N LEU A 800 -12.21 -20.17 13.18
CA LEU A 800 -11.85 -19.08 12.27
C LEU A 800 -12.13 -19.44 10.81
N LEU A 801 -11.76 -20.65 10.37
CA LEU A 801 -12.03 -21.11 9.01
C LEU A 801 -13.53 -21.20 8.72
N GLN A 802 -14.31 -21.71 9.66
CA GLN A 802 -15.76 -21.78 9.55
C GLN A 802 -16.38 -20.37 9.43
N LEU A 803 -15.92 -19.41 10.24
CA LEU A 803 -16.37 -18.01 10.14
C LEU A 803 -16.06 -17.40 8.76
N PHE A 804 -14.93 -17.77 8.14
CA PHE A 804 -14.61 -17.32 6.78
C PHE A 804 -15.49 -17.98 5.72
N GLU A 805 -15.88 -19.26 5.90
CA GLU A 805 -16.79 -19.97 4.99
C GLU A 805 -18.23 -19.44 5.10
N GLU A 806 -18.67 -19.10 6.31
CA GLU A 806 -19.99 -18.51 6.60
C GLU A 806 -20.14 -17.07 6.09
N GLN A 807 -19.04 -16.38 5.77
CA GLN A 807 -19.05 -15.13 5.01
C GLN A 807 -19.49 -15.43 3.56
N ALA A 808 -20.81 -15.54 3.42
CA ALA A 808 -21.59 -16.13 2.34
C ALA A 808 -20.96 -16.07 0.93
N PRO A 809 -21.13 -17.10 0.09
CA PRO A 809 -20.76 -17.08 -1.33
C PRO A 809 -21.69 -16.13 -2.12
N VAL A 810 -21.53 -14.82 -1.96
CA VAL A 810 -22.25 -13.85 -2.77
C VAL A 810 -21.59 -13.78 -4.14
N THR A 811 -22.33 -14.14 -5.20
CA THR A 811 -21.99 -14.01 -6.62
C THR A 811 -22.04 -12.56 -7.11
N ASP A 812 -21.71 -11.59 -6.24
CA ASP A 812 -21.70 -10.17 -6.58
C ASP A 812 -20.58 -9.88 -7.56
N ALA A 813 -20.84 -8.98 -8.51
CA ALA A 813 -19.92 -8.54 -9.55
C ALA A 813 -18.60 -8.03 -8.97
N LYS A 814 -18.64 -7.35 -7.82
CA LYS A 814 -17.45 -6.88 -7.10
C LYS A 814 -16.55 -8.03 -6.63
N ARG A 815 -17.15 -9.13 -6.15
CA ARG A 815 -16.38 -10.31 -5.70
C ARG A 815 -15.78 -11.06 -6.88
N LEU A 816 -16.48 -11.12 -8.02
CA LEU A 816 -15.92 -11.67 -9.25
C LEU A 816 -14.72 -10.85 -9.73
N LEU A 817 -14.84 -9.51 -9.72
CA LEU A 817 -13.74 -8.61 -10.04
C LEU A 817 -12.54 -8.82 -9.10
N PHE A 818 -12.78 -8.89 -7.79
CA PHE A 818 -11.72 -9.17 -6.81
C PHE A 818 -11.02 -10.50 -7.08
N ARG A 819 -11.77 -11.58 -7.35
CA ARG A 819 -11.20 -12.90 -7.69
C ARG A 819 -10.35 -12.86 -8.95
N LEU A 820 -10.82 -12.14 -9.97
CA LEU A 820 -10.07 -11.95 -11.23
C LEU A 820 -8.77 -11.20 -10.96
N GLN A 821 -8.82 -10.06 -10.28
CA GLN A 821 -7.63 -9.27 -9.92
C GLN A 821 -6.65 -10.10 -9.08
N ASN A 822 -7.14 -10.83 -8.06
CA ASN A 822 -6.32 -11.72 -7.25
C ASN A 822 -5.61 -12.79 -8.09
N ARG A 823 -6.33 -13.47 -8.98
CA ARG A 823 -5.75 -14.48 -9.87
C ARG A 823 -4.68 -13.88 -10.78
N LEU A 824 -4.92 -12.68 -11.33
CA LEU A 824 -3.95 -11.97 -12.17
C LEU A 824 -2.66 -11.65 -11.40
N MET A 825 -2.76 -11.16 -10.15
CA MET A 825 -1.56 -10.89 -9.32
C MET A 825 -0.78 -12.19 -9.04
N ARG A 826 -1.48 -13.29 -8.72
CA ARG A 826 -0.87 -14.60 -8.49
C ARG A 826 -0.19 -15.16 -9.75
N ARG A 827 -0.84 -15.09 -10.90
CA ARG A 827 -0.26 -15.51 -12.19
C ARG A 827 1.00 -14.72 -12.52
N ALA A 828 0.96 -13.39 -12.37
CA ALA A 828 2.12 -12.52 -12.58
C ALA A 828 3.31 -12.89 -11.66
N LEU A 829 3.03 -13.20 -10.39
CA LEU A 829 4.02 -13.67 -9.41
C LEU A 829 4.61 -15.04 -9.80
N ALA A 830 3.77 -16.00 -10.19
CA ALA A 830 4.20 -17.32 -10.62
C ALA A 830 5.05 -17.27 -11.91
N TYR A 831 4.68 -16.36 -12.82
CA TYR A 831 5.39 -16.15 -14.09
C TYR A 831 6.73 -15.44 -13.85
N GLY A 832 6.84 -14.60 -12.81
CA GLY A 832 8.04 -13.83 -12.51
C GLY A 832 8.30 -12.73 -13.54
N ILE A 833 7.25 -12.23 -14.19
CA ILE A 833 7.33 -11.28 -15.32
C ILE A 833 7.30 -9.81 -14.90
N VAL A 834 7.01 -9.52 -13.63
CA VAL A 834 6.98 -8.15 -13.10
C VAL A 834 8.34 -7.76 -12.57
N ASN A 835 8.80 -6.55 -12.91
CA ASN A 835 10.07 -6.05 -12.41
C ASN A 835 10.05 -6.00 -10.86
N PRO A 836 11.12 -6.50 -10.20
CA PRO A 836 11.21 -6.50 -8.73
C PRO A 836 10.99 -5.14 -8.06
N HIS A 837 11.22 -4.03 -8.77
CA HIS A 837 10.94 -2.67 -8.29
C HIS A 837 9.46 -2.45 -7.91
N PHE A 838 8.54 -3.09 -8.62
CA PHE A 838 7.08 -2.96 -8.44
C PHE A 838 6.43 -4.17 -7.77
N LEU A 839 7.22 -5.18 -7.37
CA LEU A 839 6.68 -6.44 -6.87
C LEU A 839 5.83 -6.27 -5.60
N HIS A 840 6.15 -5.27 -4.78
CA HIS A 840 5.37 -4.90 -3.60
C HIS A 840 3.90 -4.57 -3.92
N ILE A 841 3.61 -4.01 -5.11
CA ILE A 841 2.24 -3.69 -5.54
C ILE A 841 1.37 -4.94 -5.62
N LEU A 842 1.94 -6.05 -6.10
CA LEU A 842 1.24 -7.33 -6.17
C LEU A 842 0.97 -7.91 -4.77
N GLY A 843 1.64 -7.40 -3.73
CA GLY A 843 1.43 -7.75 -2.33
C GLY A 843 0.46 -6.86 -1.58
N HIS A 844 -0.12 -5.83 -2.23
CA HIS A 844 -1.01 -4.90 -1.54
C HIS A 844 -2.29 -5.59 -1.07
N ARG A 845 -2.71 -5.26 0.16
CA ARG A 845 -3.82 -5.90 0.87
C ARG A 845 -5.11 -6.07 0.06
N HIS A 846 -5.55 -5.07 -0.69
CA HIS A 846 -6.83 -5.09 -1.42
C HIS A 846 -6.87 -6.08 -2.59
N PHE A 847 -5.74 -6.66 -3.00
CA PHE A 847 -5.71 -7.79 -3.93
C PHE A 847 -5.83 -9.16 -3.25
N TRP A 848 -5.66 -9.25 -1.93
CA TRP A 848 -5.60 -10.50 -1.17
C TRP A 848 -6.72 -10.64 -0.16
N ILE A 849 -7.22 -9.54 0.37
CA ILE A 849 -8.36 -9.47 1.29
C ILE A 849 -9.43 -8.61 0.63
N ASN A 850 -10.63 -9.15 0.54
CA ASN A 850 -11.77 -8.37 0.06
C ASN A 850 -12.21 -7.40 1.15
N GLU A 851 -12.10 -6.09 0.89
CA GLU A 851 -12.37 -5.02 1.86
C GLU A 851 -13.87 -4.73 2.05
N ASP A 852 -14.74 -5.31 1.24
CA ASP A 852 -16.21 -5.19 1.38
C ASP A 852 -16.78 -6.15 2.46
N PHE A 853 -15.92 -6.77 3.30
CA PHE A 853 -16.26 -7.68 4.40
C PHE A 853 -16.20 -7.05 5.80
#